data_AF-D7FTF6-F1
#
_entry.id   AF-D7FTF6-F1
#
_cell.length_a   1.000
_cell.length_b   1.000
_cell.length_c   1.000
_cell.angle_alpha   90.00
_cell.angle_beta   90.00
_cell.angle_gamma   90.00
#
_symmetry.space_group_name_H-M   'P 1'
#
loop_
_entity.id
_entity.type
_entity.pdbx_description
1 polymer ?
#
loop_
_entity_poly.entity_id
_entity_poly.type
_entity_poly.pdbx_seq_one_letter_code
_entity_poly.pdbx_strand_id
1 'polypeptide(L)'
;MDGSCPSLSMAWAFSLWCLLWRWLSLDVGVHGQTEIQDTFCNGRGIINSNLTCSCFSGFRGPDCSLKRCPVGRAWTDFPSAENVAHADGVECSNMGDCNRITGLCECRTGFAGQACDRLECPSSCSGHGKCLSMSEAASEWDGRVLVRPSVVYTSVWDADILHGCVCDPGWMGHDCSQLECPRGDDPFTTGQQNEVMRIVCEADSGSFVFSFRGVTSADIPFNASYGYVEELLEAMDTVTDVQVSMTDGGARAVCGQGEEVITEVEFLQDFGSLPAALVSSSNTDNLTLGGEDASLSLATVSEVVCPACPSCTGGIYVIYDDETTSLISHDADESDVQEALVSLDTLGSASVYGDIVSVTVTMEGGTSLCDSGSEVTTTIEARCAYGNLPSLTFIGSVRDADGLPVAVTFSDGKGDKENEFCANHGVCDHSTGACLCDRNTTNFPLDWYWWESSDGYGGPGGRPDCGYQRVEASTNTTQSCPVAVVFDDETMPTYESFDEVTCAGKGACNNATGGCTCHPDFYGGDCSIRKCPTGKAWFDEARADNAAHSYGAECGAMGNCNHATGECVCREGWTGAACERLGCDADCNGNGRCLPMFRLAQLREDNGEPDPTVYGSTDLVRPFGTSVYASPETWDFDMMYGCLCDSGGRGGDGDTDGFLGGAYRPRVGARAFVSGLYTDNSKLPGWGGYACSRRTCPTGDDPRTTPGEFEVQTVACTLSSGSFTMTFRDATTEAIAFDATTSEVTAALELLPTPDGCPLSRVGSVAVSFTSGGSACDSSWVYGEGIKVTFLTELGGLSSLYTSPTFEVDTTEAGSKENSECGGRGICDFDTGLCTCLDGWASSDGNGSTGDRGDCGYHHDFCTDETQVKLTVDETFALLQAGAE
;
A
#
# COMPACT_ATOMS: atom_id res chain seq x y z
N MET A 1 -31.83 -0.79 -67.51
CA MET A 1 -32.93 -0.93 -68.49
C MET A 1 -33.73 0.35 -68.41
N ASP A 2 -33.60 1.15 -69.47
CA ASP A 2 -34.53 2.11 -70.10
C ASP A 2 -35.65 2.71 -69.22
N GLY A 3 -35.97 4.01 -69.25
CA GLY A 3 -35.63 5.05 -70.19
C GLY A 3 -36.48 6.29 -69.90
N SER A 4 -36.07 7.39 -70.50
CA SER A 4 -36.49 8.77 -70.23
C SER A 4 -37.81 9.19 -70.91
N CYS A 5 -38.50 10.16 -70.30
CA CYS A 5 -39.30 11.25 -70.91
C CYS A 5 -40.63 10.91 -71.65
N PRO A 6 -41.59 11.86 -71.85
CA PRO A 6 -41.36 13.31 -72.02
C PRO A 6 -42.38 14.30 -71.41
N SER A 7 -41.94 15.56 -71.50
CA SER A 7 -42.59 16.86 -71.35
C SER A 7 -43.77 17.17 -72.29
N LEU A 8 -44.64 18.11 -71.88
CA LEU A 8 -45.35 19.18 -72.63
C LEU A 8 -46.57 19.61 -71.77
N SER A 9 -47.01 20.86 -71.58
CA SER A 9 -46.74 22.14 -72.23
C SER A 9 -47.29 23.28 -71.36
N MET A 10 -46.66 24.45 -71.46
CA MET A 10 -47.07 25.76 -70.97
C MET A 10 -48.51 26.15 -71.35
N ALA A 11 -49.21 26.84 -70.44
CA ALA A 11 -50.00 28.02 -70.79
C ALA A 11 -50.13 28.95 -69.57
N TRP A 12 -49.33 30.01 -69.59
CA TRP A 12 -49.53 31.21 -68.78
C TRP A 12 -50.75 31.97 -69.32
N ALA A 13 -51.59 32.52 -68.46
CA ALA A 13 -51.79 33.97 -68.39
C ALA A 13 -52.83 34.39 -67.33
N PHE A 14 -52.61 35.62 -66.85
CA PHE A 14 -53.54 36.54 -66.20
C PHE A 14 -53.70 36.51 -64.67
N SER A 15 -52.83 37.32 -64.06
CA SER A 15 -53.16 38.48 -63.19
C SER A 15 -53.95 38.20 -61.91
N LEU A 16 -53.26 38.24 -60.78
CA LEU A 16 -53.11 39.41 -59.91
C LEU A 16 -54.38 39.72 -59.11
N TRP A 17 -54.20 39.50 -57.80
CA TRP A 17 -54.95 39.97 -56.64
C TRP A 17 -56.10 39.10 -56.14
N CYS A 18 -55.90 38.68 -54.89
CA CYS A 18 -56.77 37.97 -53.96
C CYS A 18 -56.87 36.45 -54.17
N LEU A 19 -56.40 35.70 -53.16
CA LEU A 19 -56.60 34.27 -52.90
C LEU A 19 -55.46 33.30 -53.31
N LEU A 20 -54.20 33.68 -53.04
CA LEU A 20 -53.13 32.73 -52.69
C LEU A 20 -52.97 32.72 -51.17
N TRP A 21 -53.96 32.16 -50.45
CA TRP A 21 -53.84 31.80 -49.03
C TRP A 21 -54.37 30.38 -48.85
N ARG A 22 -53.60 29.42 -49.34
CA ARG A 22 -53.62 28.00 -48.94
C ARG A 22 -52.47 27.31 -49.65
N TRP A 23 -51.31 27.38 -49.00
CA TRP A 23 -50.18 26.44 -48.93
C TRP A 23 -48.98 27.23 -48.41
N LEU A 24 -49.13 27.70 -47.18
CA LEU A 24 -48.12 28.23 -46.27
C LEU A 24 -48.76 28.07 -44.89
N SER A 25 -48.67 26.86 -44.33
CA SER A 25 -48.83 26.67 -42.88
C SER A 25 -47.49 27.02 -42.25
N LEU A 26 -47.14 28.30 -42.36
CA LEU A 26 -46.20 28.99 -41.50
C LEU A 26 -47.07 29.49 -40.34
N ASP A 27 -47.37 28.58 -39.40
CA ASP A 27 -47.89 29.01 -38.11
C ASP A 27 -46.73 29.67 -37.38
N VAL A 28 -46.87 31.00 -37.27
CA VAL A 28 -46.15 31.83 -36.33
C VAL A 28 -46.48 31.31 -34.93
N GLY A 29 -45.64 30.39 -34.46
CA GLY A 29 -45.42 30.10 -33.05
C GLY A 29 -44.00 30.52 -32.71
N VAL A 30 -43.83 31.79 -32.33
CA VAL A 30 -42.69 32.31 -31.55
C VAL A 30 -41.30 31.84 -32.00
N HIS A 31 -40.79 32.35 -33.12
CA HIS A 31 -39.35 32.41 -33.35
C HIS A 31 -38.74 33.52 -32.49
N GLY A 32 -38.55 33.23 -31.21
CA GLY A 32 -38.01 34.19 -30.25
C GLY A 32 -37.27 33.60 -29.05
N GLN A 33 -36.88 32.32 -29.07
CA GLN A 33 -36.17 31.70 -27.94
C GLN A 33 -35.18 30.56 -28.28
N THR A 34 -34.71 30.40 -29.52
CA THR A 34 -33.83 29.24 -29.86
C THR A 34 -32.44 29.60 -30.40
N GLU A 35 -31.94 30.82 -30.17
CA GLU A 35 -30.52 31.17 -30.40
C GLU A 35 -29.81 31.77 -29.17
N ILE A 36 -30.48 31.84 -28.00
CA ILE A 36 -29.87 32.33 -26.74
C ILE A 36 -29.70 31.19 -25.71
N GLN A 37 -30.06 29.96 -26.06
CA GLN A 37 -29.91 28.80 -25.17
C GLN A 37 -28.64 27.96 -25.46
N ASP A 38 -27.97 28.16 -26.60
CA ASP A 38 -26.70 27.47 -26.90
C ASP A 38 -25.47 28.13 -26.23
N THR A 39 -25.63 29.33 -25.67
CA THR A 39 -24.54 30.07 -25.00
C THR A 39 -24.57 29.98 -23.47
N PHE A 40 -25.68 29.60 -22.86
CA PHE A 40 -25.79 29.53 -21.39
C PHE A 40 -25.50 28.10 -20.89
N CYS A 41 -24.75 27.98 -19.79
CA CYS A 41 -24.21 26.69 -19.31
C CYS A 41 -23.40 25.91 -20.37
N ASN A 42 -22.79 26.63 -21.33
CA ASN A 42 -22.04 26.06 -22.46
C ASN A 42 -22.79 24.98 -23.26
N GLY A 43 -24.13 25.01 -23.28
CA GLY A 43 -24.95 23.95 -23.89
C GLY A 43 -24.82 22.58 -23.21
N ARG A 44 -24.23 22.53 -22.00
CA ARG A 44 -23.87 21.32 -21.24
C ARG A 44 -24.60 21.23 -19.90
N GLY A 45 -25.63 22.04 -19.72
CA GLY A 45 -26.47 22.04 -18.53
C GLY A 45 -27.77 22.79 -18.75
N ILE A 46 -28.60 22.79 -17.71
CA ILE A 46 -29.87 23.52 -17.68
C ILE A 46 -29.78 24.58 -16.58
N ILE A 47 -30.25 25.79 -16.90
CA ILE A 47 -30.35 26.89 -15.93
C ILE A 47 -31.47 26.59 -14.94
N ASN A 48 -31.22 26.75 -13.64
CA ASN A 48 -32.24 26.66 -12.62
C ASN A 48 -32.80 28.05 -12.21
N SER A 49 -33.71 28.08 -11.24
CA SER A 49 -34.36 29.31 -10.77
C SER A 49 -33.40 30.35 -10.19
N ASN A 50 -32.21 29.94 -9.74
CA ASN A 50 -31.18 30.81 -9.16
C ASN A 50 -30.15 31.27 -10.21
N LEU A 51 -30.47 31.05 -11.49
CA LEU A 51 -29.58 31.34 -12.62
C LEU A 51 -28.22 30.65 -12.50
N THR A 52 -28.14 29.49 -11.81
CA THR A 52 -26.98 28.60 -11.84
C THR A 52 -27.20 27.46 -12.82
N CYS A 53 -26.10 26.83 -13.23
CA CYS A 53 -26.13 25.73 -14.17
C CYS A 53 -26.19 24.38 -13.44
N SER A 54 -27.27 23.64 -13.67
CA SER A 54 -27.34 22.22 -13.35
C SER A 54 -26.74 21.43 -14.51
N CYS A 55 -25.48 21.03 -14.35
CA CYS A 55 -24.71 20.38 -15.42
C CYS A 55 -25.21 18.97 -15.73
N PHE A 56 -25.14 18.61 -17.01
CA PHE A 56 -25.34 17.23 -17.44
C PHE A 56 -24.21 16.34 -16.91
N SER A 57 -24.46 15.02 -16.89
CA SER A 57 -23.48 14.03 -16.44
C SER A 57 -22.12 14.20 -17.13
N GLY A 58 -21.04 14.08 -16.34
CA GLY A 58 -19.66 14.28 -16.78
C GLY A 58 -19.19 15.75 -16.85
N PHE A 59 -20.06 16.73 -16.55
CA PHE A 59 -19.71 18.15 -16.49
C PHE A 59 -19.89 18.72 -15.08
N ARG A 60 -19.11 19.75 -14.76
CA ARG A 60 -19.15 20.51 -13.49
C ARG A 60 -18.71 21.95 -13.74
N GLY A 61 -18.63 22.72 -12.66
CA GLY A 61 -18.27 24.13 -12.70
C GLY A 61 -19.50 25.02 -12.90
N PRO A 62 -19.32 26.34 -12.78
CA PRO A 62 -20.41 27.31 -12.68
C PRO A 62 -21.22 27.44 -13.98
N ASP A 63 -20.60 27.15 -15.12
CA ASP A 63 -21.16 27.24 -16.47
C ASP A 63 -21.10 25.90 -17.23
N CYS A 64 -20.81 24.78 -16.54
CA CYS A 64 -20.68 23.45 -17.13
C CYS A 64 -19.62 23.30 -18.24
N SER A 65 -18.65 24.22 -18.30
CA SER A 65 -17.50 24.12 -19.22
C SER A 65 -16.49 23.04 -18.79
N LEU A 66 -16.43 22.73 -17.48
CA LEU A 66 -15.43 21.82 -16.92
C LEU A 66 -15.92 20.37 -16.90
N LYS A 67 -15.01 19.44 -17.12
CA LYS A 67 -15.24 18.01 -16.98
C LYS A 67 -15.06 17.54 -15.54
N ARG A 68 -15.86 16.55 -15.16
CA ARG A 68 -15.60 15.73 -13.96
C ARG A 68 -14.58 14.66 -14.32
N CYS A 69 -13.59 14.46 -13.46
CA CYS A 69 -12.69 13.32 -13.61
C CYS A 69 -13.28 12.08 -12.91
N PRO A 70 -12.79 10.88 -13.29
CA PRO A 70 -13.09 9.66 -12.58
C PRO A 70 -12.70 9.76 -11.10
N VAL A 71 -13.40 8.99 -10.29
CA VAL A 71 -13.19 8.89 -8.85
C VAL A 71 -12.86 7.43 -8.52
N GLY A 72 -12.02 7.23 -7.52
CA GLY A 72 -11.61 5.91 -7.04
C GLY A 72 -11.34 5.95 -5.53
N ARG A 73 -10.76 4.86 -5.03
CA ARG A 73 -10.29 4.78 -3.64
C ARG A 73 -9.03 5.62 -3.47
N ALA A 74 -8.93 6.43 -2.42
CA ALA A 74 -7.73 7.23 -2.17
C ALA A 74 -6.53 6.36 -1.78
N TRP A 75 -5.37 6.63 -2.39
CA TRP A 75 -4.11 6.10 -1.89
C TRP A 75 -3.73 6.77 -0.57
N THR A 76 -3.70 8.10 -0.56
CA THR A 76 -3.46 8.88 0.66
C THR A 76 -4.60 9.87 0.87
N ASP A 77 -5.14 9.91 2.08
CA ASP A 77 -6.12 10.90 2.51
C ASP A 77 -6.04 11.13 4.02
N PHE A 78 -6.85 12.07 4.50
CA PHE A 78 -7.07 12.16 5.92
C PHE A 78 -8.01 11.04 6.36
N PRO A 79 -7.67 10.31 7.44
CA PRO A 79 -8.57 9.32 7.98
C PRO A 79 -9.90 9.96 8.41
N SER A 80 -10.98 9.25 8.12
CA SER A 80 -12.35 9.65 8.44
C SER A 80 -12.77 9.26 9.85
N ALA A 81 -12.07 8.30 10.46
CA ALA A 81 -12.20 7.87 11.84
C ALA A 81 -10.89 7.22 12.30
N GLU A 82 -10.79 6.83 13.58
CA GLU A 82 -9.64 6.10 14.09
C GLU A 82 -9.36 4.84 13.24
N ASN A 83 -8.17 4.77 12.66
CA ASN A 83 -7.70 3.69 11.78
C ASN A 83 -8.57 3.46 10.52
N VAL A 84 -9.38 4.43 10.09
CA VAL A 84 -10.19 4.34 8.87
C VAL A 84 -9.79 5.43 7.88
N ALA A 85 -9.05 5.04 6.83
CA ALA A 85 -8.63 5.90 5.72
C ALA A 85 -9.03 5.29 4.36
N HIS A 86 -8.48 5.81 3.27
CA HIS A 86 -8.73 5.38 1.89
C HIS A 86 -10.20 5.54 1.48
N ALA A 87 -10.73 6.76 1.64
CA ALA A 87 -12.08 7.09 1.23
C ALA A 87 -12.34 6.70 -0.23
N ASP A 88 -13.50 6.09 -0.48
CA ASP A 88 -13.97 5.82 -1.83
C ASP A 88 -14.55 7.10 -2.46
N GLY A 89 -14.50 7.19 -3.79
CA GLY A 89 -15.10 8.31 -4.53
C GLY A 89 -14.23 9.57 -4.54
N VAL A 90 -12.93 9.44 -4.32
CA VAL A 90 -11.95 10.52 -4.38
C VAL A 90 -11.50 10.74 -5.82
N GLU A 91 -11.53 11.99 -6.27
CA GLU A 91 -11.15 12.36 -7.63
C GLU A 91 -9.68 12.05 -7.90
N CYS A 92 -9.43 11.27 -8.95
CA CYS A 92 -8.10 10.78 -9.29
C CYS A 92 -7.37 10.08 -8.12
N SER A 93 -8.12 9.50 -7.16
CA SER A 93 -7.59 8.71 -6.04
C SER A 93 -6.50 9.38 -5.22
N ASN A 94 -6.44 10.72 -5.24
CA ASN A 94 -5.31 11.50 -4.70
C ASN A 94 -3.93 11.02 -5.23
N MET A 95 -3.87 10.49 -6.44
CA MET A 95 -2.66 9.96 -7.08
C MET A 95 -2.53 10.42 -8.54
N GLY A 96 -3.07 11.61 -8.82
CA GLY A 96 -3.01 12.23 -10.13
C GLY A 96 -3.73 13.57 -10.14
N ASP A 97 -3.47 14.35 -11.20
CA ASP A 97 -4.11 15.63 -11.42
C ASP A 97 -5.30 15.49 -12.39
N CYS A 98 -6.44 16.07 -12.03
CA CYS A 98 -7.60 16.09 -12.93
C CYS A 98 -7.43 17.16 -14.01
N ASN A 99 -7.40 16.73 -15.28
CA ASN A 99 -7.48 17.62 -16.43
C ASN A 99 -8.94 18.00 -16.70
N ARG A 100 -9.29 19.26 -16.37
CA ARG A 100 -10.67 19.76 -16.43
C ARG A 100 -11.21 19.94 -17.84
N ILE A 101 -10.36 19.90 -18.87
CA ILE A 101 -10.79 20.05 -20.27
C ILE A 101 -11.15 18.67 -20.84
N THR A 102 -10.30 17.67 -20.61
CA THR A 102 -10.51 16.32 -21.13
C THR A 102 -11.41 15.46 -20.24
N GLY A 103 -11.39 15.71 -18.92
CA GLY A 103 -12.05 14.87 -17.92
C GLY A 103 -11.29 13.60 -17.59
N LEU A 104 -9.98 13.57 -17.86
CA LEU A 104 -9.11 12.43 -17.58
C LEU A 104 -8.16 12.79 -16.44
N CYS A 105 -7.83 11.80 -15.62
CA CYS A 105 -6.79 11.91 -14.62
C CYS A 105 -5.41 11.73 -15.26
N GLU A 106 -4.48 12.62 -14.94
CA GLU A 106 -3.07 12.53 -15.29
C GLU A 106 -2.37 11.91 -14.07
N CYS A 107 -2.16 10.59 -14.13
CA CYS A 107 -1.66 9.81 -12.99
C CYS A 107 -0.19 10.05 -12.73
N ARG A 108 0.20 9.93 -11.45
CA ARG A 108 1.61 9.81 -11.05
C ARG A 108 2.26 8.63 -11.77
N THR A 109 3.54 8.75 -12.13
CA THR A 109 4.31 7.64 -12.70
C THR A 109 4.19 6.38 -11.84
N GLY A 110 3.91 5.25 -12.50
CA GLY A 110 3.72 3.95 -11.85
C GLY A 110 2.31 3.69 -11.33
N PHE A 111 1.38 4.64 -11.49
CA PHE A 111 -0.04 4.47 -11.17
C PHE A 111 -0.90 4.59 -12.43
N ALA A 112 -2.00 3.85 -12.45
CA ALA A 112 -2.93 3.77 -13.56
C ALA A 112 -4.37 3.49 -13.10
N GLY A 113 -5.23 3.14 -14.04
CA GLY A 113 -6.67 3.15 -13.86
C GLY A 113 -7.25 4.51 -14.27
N GLN A 114 -8.57 4.56 -14.47
CA GLN A 114 -9.21 5.80 -14.92
C GLN A 114 -9.12 6.90 -13.86
N ALA A 115 -9.02 6.51 -12.60
CA ALA A 115 -8.89 7.40 -11.45
C ALA A 115 -7.48 7.35 -10.83
N CYS A 116 -6.46 6.76 -11.47
CA CYS A 116 -5.15 6.56 -10.83
C CYS A 116 -5.22 5.69 -9.56
N ASP A 117 -6.24 4.83 -9.51
CA ASP A 117 -6.62 3.98 -8.40
C ASP A 117 -5.87 2.65 -8.38
N ARG A 118 -4.92 2.41 -9.29
CA ARG A 118 -4.20 1.15 -9.40
C ARG A 118 -2.69 1.37 -9.46
N LEU A 119 -1.92 0.58 -8.71
CA LEU A 119 -0.48 0.49 -8.87
C LEU A 119 -0.19 -0.36 -10.11
N GLU A 120 0.57 0.16 -11.07
CA GLU A 120 1.01 -0.64 -12.22
C GLU A 120 2.09 -1.62 -11.79
N CYS A 121 2.14 -2.79 -12.43
CA CYS A 121 3.30 -3.65 -12.27
C CYS A 121 4.54 -3.03 -12.94
N PRO A 122 5.70 -3.08 -12.28
CA PRO A 122 6.92 -2.49 -12.79
C PRO A 122 7.29 -3.12 -14.15
N SER A 123 7.59 -2.28 -15.15
CA SER A 123 8.01 -2.69 -16.49
C SER A 123 7.11 -3.72 -17.18
N SER A 124 5.83 -3.83 -16.80
CA SER A 124 4.95 -4.94 -17.21
C SER A 124 5.56 -6.32 -16.95
N CYS A 125 6.16 -6.49 -15.76
CA CYS A 125 6.88 -7.69 -15.33
C CYS A 125 7.95 -8.14 -16.32
N SER A 126 8.56 -7.16 -17.01
CA SER A 126 9.62 -7.36 -18.02
C SER A 126 9.26 -8.35 -19.14
N GLY A 127 7.98 -8.69 -19.30
CA GLY A 127 7.52 -9.76 -20.22
C GLY A 127 7.80 -11.19 -19.75
N HIS A 128 8.19 -11.37 -18.49
CA HIS A 128 8.58 -12.65 -17.86
C HIS A 128 7.80 -12.93 -16.58
N GLY A 129 6.52 -12.52 -16.55
CA GLY A 129 5.64 -12.77 -15.43
C GLY A 129 4.22 -12.27 -15.67
N LYS A 130 3.34 -12.57 -14.72
CA LYS A 130 1.97 -12.07 -14.67
C LYS A 130 1.89 -10.88 -13.71
N CYS A 131 1.22 -9.83 -14.17
CA CYS A 131 0.84 -8.71 -13.31
C CYS A 131 -0.50 -9.04 -12.64
N LEU A 132 -0.48 -9.30 -11.34
CA LEU A 132 -1.66 -9.68 -10.57
C LEU A 132 -1.92 -8.65 -9.46
N SER A 133 -3.18 -8.40 -9.14
CA SER A 133 -3.55 -7.75 -7.88
C SER A 133 -3.25 -8.66 -6.69
N MET A 134 -3.25 -8.13 -5.47
CA MET A 134 -3.16 -8.96 -4.25
C MET A 134 -4.30 -9.98 -4.17
N SER A 135 -5.53 -9.58 -4.55
CA SER A 135 -6.70 -10.46 -4.58
C SER A 135 -6.56 -11.59 -5.60
N GLU A 136 -6.05 -11.30 -6.79
CA GLU A 136 -5.77 -12.29 -7.83
C GLU A 136 -4.66 -13.24 -7.38
N ALA A 137 -3.53 -12.71 -6.90
CA ALA A 137 -2.41 -13.51 -6.42
C ALA A 137 -2.80 -14.42 -5.25
N ALA A 138 -3.58 -13.93 -4.29
CA ALA A 138 -4.09 -14.73 -3.18
C ALA A 138 -5.04 -15.85 -3.62
N SER A 139 -5.69 -15.73 -4.78
CA SER A 139 -6.59 -16.75 -5.32
C SER A 139 -5.90 -17.80 -6.20
N GLU A 140 -4.62 -17.60 -6.51
CA GLU A 140 -3.83 -18.45 -7.39
C GLU A 140 -2.86 -19.32 -6.58
N TRP A 141 -2.57 -20.51 -7.08
CA TRP A 141 -1.52 -21.39 -6.55
C TRP A 141 -0.71 -21.90 -7.73
N ASP A 142 0.52 -21.40 -7.87
CA ASP A 142 1.47 -21.91 -8.86
C ASP A 142 2.49 -22.87 -8.22
N GLY A 143 2.46 -22.99 -6.88
CA GLY A 143 3.33 -23.85 -6.08
C GLY A 143 4.82 -23.49 -6.14
N ARG A 144 5.21 -22.39 -6.79
CA ARG A 144 6.60 -21.93 -6.92
C ARG A 144 6.80 -20.56 -6.28
N VAL A 145 6.09 -19.55 -6.78
CA VAL A 145 6.12 -18.17 -6.28
C VAL A 145 4.97 -17.96 -5.31
N LEU A 146 3.81 -18.54 -5.63
CA LEU A 146 2.61 -18.61 -4.82
C LEU A 146 2.49 -20.05 -4.31
N VAL A 147 3.18 -20.33 -3.20
CA VAL A 147 3.36 -21.67 -2.63
C VAL A 147 2.25 -22.06 -1.65
N ARG A 148 1.54 -21.08 -1.10
CA ARG A 148 0.41 -21.26 -0.18
C ARG A 148 -0.88 -21.53 -0.96
N PRO A 149 -1.78 -22.34 -0.40
CA PRO A 149 -3.12 -22.51 -0.94
C PRO A 149 -3.87 -21.18 -1.09
N SER A 150 -4.85 -21.14 -1.98
CA SER A 150 -5.65 -19.94 -2.23
C SER A 150 -6.39 -19.47 -0.96
N VAL A 151 -6.31 -18.18 -0.68
CA VAL A 151 -6.99 -17.50 0.44
C VAL A 151 -7.90 -16.37 -0.04
N VAL A 152 -8.83 -15.92 0.79
CA VAL A 152 -9.71 -14.80 0.46
C VAL A 152 -9.05 -13.47 0.84
N TYR A 153 -8.69 -12.68 -0.17
CA TYR A 153 -8.10 -11.35 0.03
C TYR A 153 -8.93 -10.30 -0.73
N THR A 154 -10.10 -9.94 -0.21
CA THR A 154 -11.09 -9.10 -0.93
C THR A 154 -11.71 -8.00 -0.09
N SER A 155 -11.59 -8.03 1.25
CA SER A 155 -12.24 -7.04 2.13
C SER A 155 -11.31 -5.93 2.61
N VAL A 156 -10.02 -6.00 2.29
CA VAL A 156 -9.02 -4.98 2.61
C VAL A 156 -8.88 -3.97 1.48
N TRP A 157 -8.35 -2.77 1.81
CA TRP A 157 -8.43 -1.61 0.93
C TRP A 157 -7.57 -1.75 -0.33
N ASP A 158 -6.46 -2.46 -0.21
CA ASP A 158 -5.37 -2.70 -1.17
C ASP A 158 -5.60 -3.90 -2.10
N ALA A 159 -6.55 -4.79 -1.76
CA ALA A 159 -6.85 -6.04 -2.46
C ALA A 159 -6.84 -5.95 -3.99
N ASP A 160 -7.57 -4.98 -4.55
CA ASP A 160 -7.77 -4.84 -6.00
C ASP A 160 -6.96 -3.70 -6.62
N ILE A 161 -6.21 -2.94 -5.82
CA ILE A 161 -5.51 -1.74 -6.28
C ILE A 161 -3.99 -1.88 -6.22
N LEU A 162 -3.47 -2.68 -5.31
CA LEU A 162 -2.05 -3.03 -5.25
C LEU A 162 -1.79 -4.22 -6.19
N HIS A 163 -0.85 -4.04 -7.13
CA HIS A 163 -0.43 -5.10 -8.05
C HIS A 163 1.08 -5.31 -7.98
N GLY A 164 1.50 -6.54 -8.25
CA GLY A 164 2.90 -6.92 -8.38
C GLY A 164 3.10 -8.04 -9.39
N CYS A 165 4.35 -8.44 -9.55
CA CYS A 165 4.76 -9.41 -10.55
C CYS A 165 4.94 -10.80 -9.95
N VAL A 166 4.24 -11.78 -10.52
CA VAL A 166 4.49 -13.21 -10.30
C VAL A 166 5.31 -13.72 -11.48
N CYS A 167 6.59 -14.00 -11.25
CA CYS A 167 7.54 -14.27 -12.32
C CYS A 167 7.43 -15.68 -12.90
N ASP A 168 7.67 -15.81 -14.20
CA ASP A 168 7.75 -17.09 -14.91
C ASP A 168 8.95 -17.93 -14.42
N PRO A 169 8.95 -19.27 -14.60
CA PRO A 169 10.07 -20.14 -14.22
C PRO A 169 11.41 -19.66 -14.78
N GLY A 170 12.42 -19.58 -13.90
CA GLY A 170 13.76 -19.10 -14.24
C GLY A 170 13.93 -17.58 -14.18
N TRP A 171 12.88 -16.83 -13.83
CA TRP A 171 12.92 -15.38 -13.63
C TRP A 171 12.54 -15.00 -12.20
N MET A 172 13.20 -13.96 -11.69
CA MET A 172 13.04 -13.44 -10.33
C MET A 172 13.23 -11.92 -10.29
N GLY A 173 13.18 -11.36 -9.08
CA GLY A 173 13.21 -9.93 -8.82
C GLY A 173 11.81 -9.31 -8.87
N HIS A 174 11.66 -8.12 -8.30
CA HIS A 174 10.34 -7.48 -8.14
C HIS A 174 9.62 -7.18 -9.46
N ASP A 175 10.37 -7.09 -10.57
CA ASP A 175 9.89 -6.80 -11.91
C ASP A 175 10.21 -7.90 -12.93
N CYS A 176 10.61 -9.09 -12.45
CA CYS A 176 10.98 -10.25 -13.26
C CYS A 176 12.09 -9.97 -14.31
N SER A 177 12.98 -9.02 -14.03
CA SER A 177 14.08 -8.67 -14.93
C SER A 177 15.36 -9.49 -14.70
N GLN A 178 15.42 -10.27 -13.62
CA GLN A 178 16.60 -11.05 -13.24
C GLN A 178 16.39 -12.54 -13.53
N LEU A 179 17.41 -13.22 -14.03
CA LEU A 179 17.41 -14.67 -14.17
C LEU A 179 17.76 -15.33 -12.84
N GLU A 180 17.06 -16.43 -12.53
CA GLU A 180 17.43 -17.34 -11.44
C GLU A 180 18.65 -18.16 -11.84
N CYS A 181 19.63 -18.27 -10.94
CA CYS A 181 20.74 -19.20 -11.11
C CYS A 181 20.40 -20.59 -10.56
N PRO A 182 21.06 -21.65 -11.05
CA PRO A 182 21.03 -22.96 -10.42
C PRO A 182 21.37 -22.85 -8.94
N ARG A 183 20.62 -23.57 -8.13
CA ARG A 183 20.86 -23.70 -6.69
C ARG A 183 21.44 -25.07 -6.37
N GLY A 184 22.04 -25.27 -5.20
CA GLY A 184 22.55 -26.57 -4.78
C GLY A 184 22.93 -26.61 -3.31
N ASP A 185 23.19 -27.83 -2.85
CA ASP A 185 23.72 -28.13 -1.51
C ASP A 185 25.20 -27.75 -1.45
N ASP A 186 25.64 -27.21 -0.31
CA ASP A 186 27.06 -26.95 -0.08
C ASP A 186 27.73 -28.31 0.20
N PRO A 187 28.68 -28.80 -0.62
CA PRO A 187 29.30 -30.11 -0.40
C PRO A 187 30.14 -30.21 0.89
N PHE A 188 30.30 -29.13 1.66
CA PHE A 188 31.00 -29.13 2.95
C PHE A 188 30.14 -29.04 4.19
N THR A 189 28.85 -28.88 4.03
CA THR A 189 27.90 -29.13 5.10
C THR A 189 27.62 -30.64 5.13
N THR A 190 27.63 -31.21 6.33
CA THR A 190 27.56 -32.68 6.52
C THR A 190 26.64 -32.98 7.68
N GLY A 191 25.94 -34.12 7.61
CA GLY A 191 24.98 -34.52 8.64
C GLY A 191 23.58 -33.94 8.43
N GLN A 192 23.35 -33.26 7.31
CA GLN A 192 22.05 -32.82 6.84
C GLN A 192 21.24 -33.97 6.26
N GLN A 193 19.94 -33.72 6.16
CA GLN A 193 18.91 -34.61 5.68
C GLN A 193 18.19 -34.00 4.48
N ASN A 194 17.76 -34.87 3.58
CA ASN A 194 16.86 -34.52 2.50
C ASN A 194 15.44 -34.26 3.05
N GLU A 195 14.64 -33.52 2.29
CA GLU A 195 13.22 -33.38 2.58
C GLU A 195 12.50 -34.70 2.33
N VAL A 196 11.60 -35.10 3.24
CA VAL A 196 10.81 -36.33 3.12
C VAL A 196 9.33 -36.03 3.26
N MET A 197 8.57 -36.24 2.19
CA MET A 197 7.10 -36.16 2.22
C MET A 197 6.49 -37.53 2.42
N ARG A 198 5.47 -37.63 3.28
CA ARG A 198 4.83 -38.90 3.65
C ARG A 198 3.41 -38.97 3.11
N ILE A 199 3.17 -39.85 2.14
CA ILE A 199 1.81 -40.17 1.64
C ILE A 199 1.25 -41.31 2.50
N VAL A 200 0.06 -41.11 3.06
CA VAL A 200 -0.68 -42.12 3.81
C VAL A 200 -1.91 -42.50 3.01
N CYS A 201 -2.04 -43.79 2.67
CA CYS A 201 -3.16 -44.26 1.85
C CYS A 201 -3.72 -45.64 2.26
N GLU A 202 -5.05 -45.74 2.29
CA GLU A 202 -5.82 -46.99 2.39
C GLU A 202 -6.91 -47.02 1.31
N ALA A 203 -6.83 -47.99 0.39
CA ALA A 203 -7.78 -48.14 -0.71
C ALA A 203 -7.76 -49.55 -1.32
N ASP A 204 -8.90 -50.00 -1.83
CA ASP A 204 -9.06 -51.29 -2.53
C ASP A 204 -9.00 -51.17 -4.06
N SER A 205 -9.32 -49.99 -4.60
CA SER A 205 -9.26 -49.68 -6.03
C SER A 205 -9.22 -48.18 -6.30
N GLY A 206 -8.99 -47.80 -7.56
CA GLY A 206 -8.91 -46.40 -8.00
C GLY A 206 -7.48 -45.88 -8.11
N SER A 207 -7.35 -44.57 -8.26
CA SER A 207 -6.09 -43.86 -8.39
C SER A 207 -6.16 -42.47 -7.75
N PHE A 208 -5.00 -41.90 -7.49
CA PHE A 208 -4.85 -40.53 -6.99
C PHE A 208 -3.77 -39.80 -7.79
N VAL A 209 -3.66 -38.50 -7.60
CA VAL A 209 -2.60 -37.67 -8.20
C VAL A 209 -1.82 -36.96 -7.11
N PHE A 210 -0.54 -36.72 -7.37
CA PHE A 210 0.35 -35.93 -6.54
C PHE A 210 0.64 -34.61 -7.27
N SER A 211 0.46 -33.47 -6.60
CA SER A 211 0.74 -32.15 -7.15
C SER A 211 1.83 -31.46 -6.36
N PHE A 212 2.86 -30.98 -7.05
CA PHE A 212 4.00 -30.29 -6.46
C PHE A 212 4.49 -29.19 -7.40
N ARG A 213 4.66 -27.99 -6.83
CA ARG A 213 5.05 -26.77 -7.56
C ARG A 213 4.20 -26.48 -8.80
N GLY A 214 2.87 -26.61 -8.66
CA GLY A 214 1.91 -26.31 -9.72
C GLY A 214 1.82 -27.35 -10.84
N VAL A 215 2.59 -28.44 -10.76
CA VAL A 215 2.50 -29.57 -11.70
C VAL A 215 1.84 -30.75 -11.00
N THR A 216 0.93 -31.42 -11.70
CA THR A 216 0.23 -32.62 -11.23
C THR A 216 0.75 -33.85 -11.97
N SER A 217 1.05 -34.92 -11.23
CA SER A 217 1.47 -36.21 -11.76
C SER A 217 0.40 -36.84 -12.67
N ALA A 218 0.79 -37.85 -13.44
CA ALA A 218 -0.19 -38.79 -13.98
C ALA A 218 -0.89 -39.56 -12.83
N ASP A 219 -2.03 -40.19 -13.14
CA ASP A 219 -2.78 -41.03 -12.19
C ASP A 219 -1.87 -42.13 -11.61
N ILE A 220 -1.74 -42.13 -10.28
CA ILE A 220 -1.04 -43.13 -9.47
C ILE A 220 -2.07 -44.18 -9.01
N PRO A 221 -2.05 -45.41 -9.55
CA PRO A 221 -2.97 -46.46 -9.10
C PRO A 221 -2.75 -46.81 -7.64
N PHE A 222 -3.82 -47.15 -6.92
CA PHE A 222 -3.75 -47.55 -5.50
C PHE A 222 -2.75 -48.69 -5.22
N ASN A 223 -2.53 -49.56 -6.21
CA ASN A 223 -1.63 -50.71 -6.13
C ASN A 223 -0.24 -50.46 -6.76
N ALA A 224 0.12 -49.21 -7.03
CA ALA A 224 1.41 -48.84 -7.59
C ALA A 224 2.56 -49.27 -6.67
N SER A 225 3.58 -49.90 -7.25
CA SER A 225 4.83 -50.18 -6.53
C SER A 225 5.65 -48.91 -6.33
N TYR A 226 6.52 -48.86 -5.32
CA TYR A 226 7.42 -47.72 -5.06
C TYR A 226 8.15 -47.22 -6.31
N GLY A 227 8.75 -48.10 -7.11
CA GLY A 227 9.47 -47.69 -8.33
C GLY A 227 8.58 -47.17 -9.47
N TYR A 228 7.27 -47.47 -9.44
CA TYR A 228 6.31 -46.87 -10.38
C TYR A 228 5.86 -45.49 -9.90
N VAL A 229 5.73 -45.31 -8.58
CA VAL A 229 5.50 -43.98 -7.99
C VAL A 229 6.69 -43.07 -8.28
N GLU A 230 7.91 -43.54 -8.05
CA GLU A 230 9.18 -42.85 -8.37
C GLU A 230 9.21 -42.39 -9.83
N GLU A 231 8.99 -43.31 -10.79
CA GLU A 231 8.94 -42.99 -12.23
C GLU A 231 7.90 -41.91 -12.58
N LEU A 232 6.72 -41.93 -11.93
CA LEU A 232 5.67 -40.95 -12.17
C LEU A 232 6.00 -39.57 -11.59
N LEU A 233 6.67 -39.52 -10.44
CA LEU A 233 7.06 -38.27 -9.80
C LEU A 233 8.24 -37.62 -10.53
N GLU A 234 9.26 -38.39 -10.92
CA GLU A 234 10.41 -37.88 -11.70
C GLU A 234 10.03 -37.46 -13.13
N ALA A 235 8.87 -37.88 -13.63
CA ALA A 235 8.32 -37.40 -14.90
C ALA A 235 7.72 -35.98 -14.80
N MET A 236 7.57 -35.42 -13.59
CA MET A 236 7.13 -34.05 -13.38
C MET A 236 8.33 -33.10 -13.53
N ASP A 237 8.24 -32.08 -14.40
CA ASP A 237 9.34 -31.13 -14.64
C ASP A 237 9.77 -30.32 -13.39
N THR A 238 9.00 -30.38 -12.30
CA THR A 238 9.25 -29.71 -11.02
C THR A 238 9.96 -30.57 -9.98
N VAL A 239 10.16 -31.86 -10.27
CA VAL A 239 10.85 -32.84 -9.42
C VAL A 239 12.11 -33.26 -10.14
N THR A 240 13.28 -33.05 -9.52
CA THR A 240 14.56 -33.36 -10.15
C THR A 240 14.91 -34.83 -9.99
N ASP A 241 14.83 -35.34 -8.77
CA ASP A 241 15.20 -36.72 -8.41
C ASP A 241 14.61 -37.08 -7.03
N VAL A 242 13.99 -38.25 -6.90
CA VAL A 242 13.36 -38.70 -5.65
C VAL A 242 13.64 -40.17 -5.38
N GLN A 243 13.71 -40.53 -4.10
CA GLN A 243 13.67 -41.93 -3.67
C GLN A 243 12.33 -42.22 -2.99
N VAL A 244 11.64 -43.25 -3.48
CA VAL A 244 10.36 -43.69 -2.89
C VAL A 244 10.55 -44.97 -2.08
N SER A 245 10.10 -44.96 -0.83
CA SER A 245 10.10 -46.12 0.06
C SER A 245 8.74 -46.31 0.74
N MET A 246 8.46 -47.51 1.27
CA MET A 246 7.20 -47.86 1.95
C MET A 246 7.52 -48.55 3.27
N THR A 247 7.04 -48.01 4.40
CA THR A 247 7.58 -48.33 5.73
C THR A 247 6.88 -49.47 6.48
N ASP A 248 5.75 -50.00 5.98
CA ASP A 248 5.05 -51.11 6.63
C ASP A 248 5.38 -52.49 6.03
N GLY A 249 6.31 -53.21 6.68
CA GLY A 249 6.30 -54.69 6.81
C GLY A 249 6.38 -55.56 5.55
N GLY A 250 6.59 -54.99 4.36
CA GLY A 250 6.57 -55.71 3.08
C GLY A 250 5.41 -55.37 2.15
N ALA A 251 4.73 -54.22 2.37
CA ALA A 251 3.79 -53.63 1.43
C ALA A 251 4.40 -53.54 0.01
N ARG A 252 3.59 -53.88 -1.00
CA ARG A 252 3.98 -53.88 -2.43
C ARG A 252 3.28 -52.77 -3.22
N ALA A 253 2.50 -51.95 -2.54
CA ALA A 253 1.53 -51.02 -3.09
C ALA A 253 1.49 -49.75 -2.25
N VAL A 254 1.28 -48.61 -2.92
CA VAL A 254 1.20 -47.27 -2.31
C VAL A 254 0.01 -47.09 -1.36
N CYS A 255 -1.08 -47.82 -1.58
CA CYS A 255 -2.22 -47.89 -0.67
C CYS A 255 -2.34 -49.30 -0.09
N GLY A 256 -2.63 -49.39 1.21
CA GLY A 256 -2.93 -50.66 1.85
C GLY A 256 -4.38 -51.11 1.68
N GLN A 257 -4.61 -52.41 1.82
CA GLN A 257 -5.94 -53.03 1.76
C GLN A 257 -6.33 -53.52 3.16
N GLY A 258 -7.09 -52.71 3.90
CA GLY A 258 -7.52 -52.99 5.28
C GLY A 258 -6.57 -52.50 6.38
N GLU A 259 -5.48 -51.81 6.01
CA GLU A 259 -4.60 -51.03 6.87
C GLU A 259 -3.96 -49.90 6.05
N GLU A 260 -3.61 -48.79 6.68
CA GLU A 260 -2.91 -47.69 6.00
C GLU A 260 -1.47 -48.10 5.65
N VAL A 261 -0.97 -47.60 4.53
CA VAL A 261 0.45 -47.70 4.16
C VAL A 261 1.04 -46.30 4.11
N ILE A 262 2.21 -46.14 4.74
CA ILE A 262 3.03 -44.93 4.64
C ILE A 262 4.04 -45.11 3.49
N THR A 263 3.97 -44.20 2.51
CA THR A 263 4.94 -44.07 1.42
C THR A 263 5.76 -42.82 1.64
N GLU A 264 7.07 -42.96 1.85
CA GLU A 264 8.01 -41.85 2.00
C GLU A 264 8.60 -41.47 0.64
N VAL A 265 8.55 -40.19 0.31
CA VAL A 265 9.14 -39.59 -0.88
C VAL A 265 10.27 -38.67 -0.43
N GLU A 266 11.50 -39.15 -0.54
CA GLU A 266 12.71 -38.41 -0.20
C GLU A 266 13.22 -37.64 -1.43
N PHE A 267 13.36 -36.32 -1.33
CA PHE A 267 13.84 -35.47 -2.42
C PHE A 267 15.36 -35.42 -2.44
N LEU A 268 15.97 -36.00 -3.47
CA LEU A 268 17.42 -36.22 -3.51
C LEU A 268 18.20 -35.04 -4.09
N GLN A 269 17.56 -34.17 -4.88
CA GLN A 269 18.20 -33.01 -5.53
C GLN A 269 17.43 -31.69 -5.39
N ASP A 270 16.20 -31.75 -4.90
CA ASP A 270 15.43 -30.58 -4.50
C ASP A 270 15.67 -30.33 -3.01
N PHE A 271 16.70 -29.53 -2.71
CA PHE A 271 17.17 -29.31 -1.35
C PHE A 271 16.39 -28.25 -0.57
N GLY A 272 16.64 -28.22 0.74
CA GLY A 272 16.04 -27.31 1.69
C GLY A 272 14.62 -27.71 2.08
N SER A 273 13.99 -26.82 2.85
CA SER A 273 12.59 -26.96 3.23
C SER A 273 11.69 -26.70 2.01
N LEU A 274 11.12 -27.76 1.43
CA LEU A 274 10.32 -27.65 0.21
C LEU A 274 8.92 -27.05 0.50
N PRO A 275 8.24 -26.46 -0.50
CA PRO A 275 6.87 -26.00 -0.34
C PRO A 275 5.90 -27.19 -0.17
N ALA A 276 4.67 -26.88 0.22
CA ALA A 276 3.64 -27.88 0.41
C ALA A 276 3.29 -28.61 -0.90
N ALA A 277 3.06 -29.92 -0.81
CA ALA A 277 2.50 -30.75 -1.88
C ALA A 277 1.02 -31.05 -1.62
N LEU A 278 0.29 -31.49 -2.63
CA LEU A 278 -1.13 -31.85 -2.54
C LEU A 278 -1.38 -33.25 -3.10
N VAL A 279 -2.14 -34.08 -2.37
CA VAL A 279 -2.71 -35.32 -2.89
C VAL A 279 -4.22 -35.21 -3.06
N SER A 280 -4.75 -35.76 -4.15
CA SER A 280 -6.20 -35.83 -4.37
C SER A 280 -6.59 -37.06 -5.15
N SER A 281 -7.79 -37.59 -4.91
CA SER A 281 -8.33 -38.69 -5.71
C SER A 281 -8.43 -38.30 -7.18
N SER A 282 -8.10 -39.22 -8.08
CA SER A 282 -8.16 -38.95 -9.52
C SER A 282 -9.59 -38.71 -9.97
N ASN A 283 -9.82 -37.61 -10.69
CA ASN A 283 -11.13 -37.26 -11.26
C ASN A 283 -11.66 -38.30 -12.26
N THR A 284 -10.81 -39.19 -12.78
CA THR A 284 -11.15 -40.22 -13.76
C THR A 284 -11.35 -41.61 -13.17
N ASP A 285 -10.75 -41.89 -12.01
CA ASP A 285 -10.86 -43.18 -11.31
C ASP A 285 -10.62 -42.97 -9.81
N ASN A 286 -11.68 -42.55 -9.10
CA ASN A 286 -11.62 -42.22 -7.67
C ASN A 286 -11.17 -43.42 -6.82
N LEU A 287 -10.38 -43.15 -5.77
CA LEU A 287 -10.08 -44.15 -4.75
C LEU A 287 -11.36 -44.63 -4.05
N THR A 288 -11.42 -45.94 -3.78
CA THR A 288 -12.53 -46.56 -3.05
C THR A 288 -12.03 -47.68 -2.13
N LEU A 289 -12.74 -47.89 -1.02
CA LEU A 289 -12.44 -48.92 -0.02
C LEU A 289 -13.74 -49.61 0.39
N GLY A 290 -13.93 -50.90 0.12
CA GLY A 290 -14.91 -51.81 0.76
C GLY A 290 -16.37 -51.40 1.07
N GLY A 291 -16.87 -50.21 0.70
CA GLY A 291 -18.10 -49.60 1.22
C GLY A 291 -17.90 -48.51 2.31
N GLU A 292 -16.67 -48.15 2.63
CA GLU A 292 -16.23 -47.02 3.47
C GLU A 292 -15.48 -45.96 2.61
N ASP A 293 -15.13 -44.82 3.20
CA ASP A 293 -14.33 -43.80 2.51
C ASP A 293 -12.85 -44.23 2.53
N ALA A 294 -12.20 -44.25 1.34
CA ALA A 294 -10.76 -44.49 1.25
C ALA A 294 -9.99 -43.37 1.97
N SER A 295 -8.89 -43.70 2.65
CA SER A 295 -8.03 -42.69 3.26
C SER A 295 -6.92 -42.29 2.28
N LEU A 296 -6.73 -40.98 2.11
CA LEU A 296 -5.63 -40.40 1.36
C LEU A 296 -5.27 -39.07 2.00
N SER A 297 -4.05 -38.98 2.50
CA SER A 297 -3.53 -37.74 3.09
C SER A 297 -2.01 -37.69 2.95
N LEU A 298 -1.46 -36.50 3.11
CA LEU A 298 -0.05 -36.32 3.41
C LEU A 298 0.09 -36.09 4.93
N ALA A 299 1.15 -36.65 5.51
CA ALA A 299 1.50 -36.48 6.92
C ALA A 299 2.71 -35.53 7.06
N THR A 300 2.56 -34.47 7.85
CA THR A 300 3.66 -33.60 8.29
C THR A 300 3.97 -33.94 9.74
N VAL A 301 5.19 -34.38 10.03
CA VAL A 301 5.59 -34.88 11.34
C VAL A 301 6.57 -33.92 11.98
N SER A 302 6.35 -33.60 13.25
CA SER A 302 7.27 -32.80 14.03
C SER A 302 7.53 -33.43 15.39
N GLU A 303 8.73 -33.27 15.91
CA GLU A 303 9.18 -33.85 17.16
C GLU A 303 9.66 -32.76 18.12
N VAL A 304 9.19 -32.86 19.36
CA VAL A 304 9.66 -32.07 20.50
C VAL A 304 10.32 -33.03 21.48
N VAL A 305 11.61 -32.83 21.73
CA VAL A 305 12.36 -33.66 22.67
C VAL A 305 12.61 -32.85 23.93
N CYS A 306 12.01 -33.30 25.04
CA CYS A 306 12.31 -32.77 26.36
C CYS A 306 13.29 -33.70 27.07
N PRO A 307 14.51 -33.24 27.43
CA PRO A 307 15.47 -34.07 28.14
C PRO A 307 14.99 -34.37 29.57
N ALA A 308 15.53 -35.44 30.16
CA ALA A 308 15.20 -35.86 31.52
C ALA A 308 15.41 -34.73 32.53
N CYS A 309 14.34 -34.34 33.24
CA CYS A 309 14.35 -33.19 34.13
C CYS A 309 13.68 -33.55 35.47
N PRO A 310 14.45 -33.81 36.56
CA PRO A 310 13.94 -34.40 37.81
C PRO A 310 12.78 -33.67 38.50
N SER A 311 12.68 -32.36 38.30
CA SER A 311 11.50 -31.58 38.64
C SER A 311 11.44 -30.39 37.70
N CYS A 312 10.45 -30.36 36.82
CA CYS A 312 10.27 -29.25 35.89
C CYS A 312 9.15 -28.33 36.35
N THR A 313 9.17 -27.10 35.86
CA THR A 313 8.10 -26.12 35.95
C THR A 313 8.03 -25.33 34.65
N GLY A 314 6.96 -24.58 34.42
CA GLY A 314 6.77 -23.83 33.18
C GLY A 314 6.10 -24.68 32.10
N GLY A 315 6.44 -24.41 30.85
CA GLY A 315 5.83 -25.07 29.69
C GLY A 315 6.35 -24.51 28.36
N ILE A 316 5.66 -24.83 27.27
CA ILE A 316 5.96 -24.35 25.92
C ILE A 316 4.78 -23.57 25.35
N TYR A 317 5.07 -22.62 24.47
CA TYR A 317 4.09 -22.09 23.52
C TYR A 317 4.44 -22.66 22.15
N VAL A 318 3.41 -23.08 21.42
CA VAL A 318 3.55 -23.48 20.01
C VAL A 318 3.03 -22.35 19.16
N ILE A 319 3.78 -22.01 18.13
CA ILE A 319 3.40 -21.00 17.13
C ILE A 319 3.31 -21.71 15.79
N TYR A 320 2.18 -21.55 15.13
CA TYR A 320 1.91 -22.06 13.80
C TYR A 320 1.21 -20.95 13.01
N ASP A 321 1.77 -20.61 11.85
CA ASP A 321 1.23 -19.60 10.95
C ASP A 321 0.79 -18.29 11.63
N ASP A 322 1.69 -17.73 12.46
CA ASP A 322 1.51 -16.50 13.26
C ASP A 322 0.45 -16.58 14.38
N GLU A 323 -0.23 -17.72 14.57
CA GLU A 323 -1.04 -17.99 15.75
C GLU A 323 -0.23 -18.65 16.86
N THR A 324 -0.53 -18.32 18.11
CA THR A 324 0.18 -18.86 19.29
C THR A 324 -0.80 -19.56 20.21
N THR A 325 -0.46 -20.78 20.64
CA THR A 325 -1.28 -21.51 21.61
C THR A 325 -1.32 -20.80 22.96
N SER A 326 -2.25 -21.17 23.84
CA SER A 326 -2.03 -20.96 25.27
C SER A 326 -0.79 -21.73 25.76
N LEU A 327 -0.26 -21.38 26.93
CA LEU A 327 0.86 -22.11 27.54
C LEU A 327 0.50 -23.59 27.72
N ILE A 328 1.21 -24.47 27.03
CA ILE A 328 1.15 -25.92 27.22
C ILE A 328 2.08 -26.26 28.36
N SER A 329 1.54 -26.72 29.48
CA SER A 329 2.33 -26.98 30.69
C SER A 329 3.37 -28.09 30.46
N HIS A 330 4.48 -28.05 31.17
CA HIS A 330 5.50 -29.11 31.15
C HIS A 330 4.95 -30.50 31.53
N ASP A 331 3.90 -30.56 32.33
CA ASP A 331 3.21 -31.79 32.77
C ASP A 331 1.99 -32.14 31.92
N ALA A 332 1.77 -31.43 30.80
CA ALA A 332 0.71 -31.71 29.84
C ALA A 332 0.86 -33.12 29.25
N ASP A 333 -0.22 -33.88 29.18
CA ASP A 333 -0.25 -35.18 28.51
C ASP A 333 -0.53 -35.04 27.00
N GLU A 334 -0.56 -36.17 26.27
CA GLU A 334 -0.84 -36.19 24.83
C GLU A 334 -2.14 -35.43 24.46
N SER A 335 -3.18 -35.54 25.30
CA SER A 335 -4.48 -34.93 25.04
C SER A 335 -4.46 -33.43 25.28
N ASP A 336 -3.76 -32.96 26.31
CA ASP A 336 -3.57 -31.53 26.58
C ASP A 336 -2.81 -30.84 25.45
N VAL A 337 -1.75 -31.48 24.92
CA VAL A 337 -0.97 -30.96 23.79
C VAL A 337 -1.84 -30.93 22.53
N GLN A 338 -2.57 -32.02 22.24
CA GLN A 338 -3.45 -32.10 21.09
C GLN A 338 -4.55 -31.03 21.14
N GLU A 339 -5.20 -30.84 22.29
CA GLU A 339 -6.25 -29.82 22.48
C GLU A 339 -5.70 -28.40 22.24
N ALA A 340 -4.50 -28.11 22.74
CA ALA A 340 -3.85 -26.82 22.49
C ALA A 340 -3.55 -26.59 21.00
N LEU A 341 -3.09 -27.62 20.27
CA LEU A 341 -2.78 -27.51 18.84
C LEU A 341 -4.03 -27.32 17.97
N VAL A 342 -5.08 -28.10 18.19
CA VAL A 342 -6.33 -27.99 17.42
C VAL A 342 -7.14 -26.74 17.76
N SER A 343 -6.76 -26.02 18.82
CA SER A 343 -7.34 -24.70 19.16
C SER A 343 -6.82 -23.55 18.29
N LEU A 344 -5.74 -23.77 17.52
CA LEU A 344 -5.27 -22.84 16.50
C LEU A 344 -6.18 -22.96 15.29
N ASP A 345 -6.81 -21.87 14.88
CA ASP A 345 -7.72 -21.85 13.72
C ASP A 345 -6.95 -22.26 12.44
N THR A 346 -5.69 -21.83 12.35
CA THR A 346 -4.77 -22.14 11.23
C THR A 346 -4.31 -23.60 11.16
N LEU A 347 -4.34 -24.35 12.27
CA LEU A 347 -4.00 -25.79 12.33
C LEU A 347 -5.25 -26.67 12.57
N GLY A 348 -6.42 -26.05 12.73
CA GLY A 348 -7.71 -26.70 12.95
C GLY A 348 -8.58 -26.69 11.70
N SER A 349 -9.89 -26.50 11.90
CA SER A 349 -10.89 -26.56 10.83
C SER A 349 -10.92 -25.34 9.89
N ALA A 350 -10.12 -24.30 10.17
CA ALA A 350 -10.04 -23.10 9.33
C ALA A 350 -8.67 -22.98 8.64
N SER A 351 -7.89 -24.07 8.60
CA SER A 351 -6.59 -24.06 7.92
C SER A 351 -6.75 -23.76 6.44
N VAL A 352 -5.91 -22.85 5.93
CA VAL A 352 -5.83 -22.55 4.50
C VAL A 352 -5.29 -23.75 3.71
N TYR A 353 -4.58 -24.66 4.37
CA TYR A 353 -4.11 -25.94 3.83
C TYR A 353 -5.20 -27.02 3.80
N GLY A 354 -6.47 -26.63 3.82
CA GLY A 354 -7.63 -27.50 3.77
C GLY A 354 -8.00 -28.11 5.12
N ASP A 355 -9.03 -28.95 5.14
CA ASP A 355 -9.45 -29.64 6.37
C ASP A 355 -8.33 -30.56 6.86
N ILE A 356 -7.70 -30.18 7.98
CA ILE A 356 -6.76 -31.05 8.67
C ILE A 356 -7.55 -32.24 9.23
N VAL A 357 -7.34 -33.39 8.59
CA VAL A 357 -8.06 -34.64 8.83
C VAL A 357 -7.79 -35.13 10.26
N SER A 358 -6.56 -34.96 10.74
CA SER A 358 -6.19 -35.26 12.12
C SER A 358 -4.90 -34.57 12.53
N VAL A 359 -4.84 -34.10 13.79
CA VAL A 359 -3.59 -33.84 14.50
C VAL A 359 -3.46 -34.89 15.57
N THR A 360 -2.47 -35.78 15.49
CA THR A 360 -2.20 -36.81 16.48
C THR A 360 -0.93 -36.47 17.25
N VAL A 361 -0.95 -36.72 18.56
CA VAL A 361 0.20 -36.52 19.44
C VAL A 361 0.54 -37.86 20.09
N THR A 362 1.80 -38.27 20.01
CA THR A 362 2.30 -39.48 20.67
C THR A 362 3.55 -39.16 21.48
N MET A 363 3.65 -39.71 22.69
CA MET A 363 4.80 -39.53 23.57
C MET A 363 5.54 -40.85 23.77
N GLU A 364 6.84 -40.83 23.48
CA GLU A 364 7.75 -41.92 23.80
C GLU A 364 8.68 -41.53 24.95
N GLY A 365 8.97 -42.47 25.85
CA GLY A 365 9.88 -42.24 26.99
C GLY A 365 9.25 -41.61 28.23
N GLY A 366 8.00 -41.15 28.17
CA GLY A 366 7.25 -40.60 29.32
C GLY A 366 5.74 -40.48 29.04
N THR A 367 4.98 -39.89 29.98
CA THR A 367 3.53 -39.66 29.84
C THR A 367 3.14 -38.17 29.84
N SER A 368 4.12 -37.28 29.93
CA SER A 368 3.93 -35.84 29.89
C SER A 368 5.04 -35.19 29.08
N LEU A 369 4.76 -34.01 28.50
CA LEU A 369 5.65 -33.26 27.63
C LEU A 369 7.10 -33.20 28.14
N CYS A 370 7.27 -33.01 29.45
CA CYS A 370 8.52 -33.19 30.17
C CYS A 370 8.26 -34.05 31.43
N ASP A 371 8.93 -35.20 31.54
CA ASP A 371 8.82 -36.09 32.70
C ASP A 371 10.06 -36.00 33.62
N SER A 372 9.82 -36.32 34.89
CA SER A 372 10.72 -36.28 36.05
C SER A 372 11.87 -37.30 36.05
N GLY A 373 12.03 -38.12 35.00
CA GLY A 373 12.96 -39.26 35.06
C GLY A 373 13.56 -39.74 33.75
N SER A 374 13.06 -39.28 32.60
CA SER A 374 13.47 -39.75 31.28
C SER A 374 13.33 -38.65 30.25
N GLU A 375 14.12 -38.76 29.18
CA GLU A 375 13.88 -38.00 27.97
C GLU A 375 12.54 -38.41 27.37
N VAL A 376 11.74 -37.42 26.99
CA VAL A 376 10.44 -37.62 26.35
C VAL A 376 10.50 -37.05 24.95
N THR A 377 10.21 -37.87 23.96
CA THR A 377 10.01 -37.44 22.57
C THR A 377 8.51 -37.36 22.33
N THR A 378 8.00 -36.16 22.09
CA THR A 378 6.62 -35.90 21.70
C THR A 378 6.58 -35.73 20.19
N THR A 379 5.93 -36.66 19.50
CA THR A 379 5.71 -36.62 18.05
C THR A 379 4.33 -36.03 17.78
N ILE A 380 4.27 -35.04 16.90
CA ILE A 380 3.06 -34.38 16.44
C ILE A 380 2.93 -34.69 14.95
N GLU A 381 1.86 -35.36 14.55
CA GLU A 381 1.59 -35.67 13.15
C GLU A 381 0.30 -34.99 12.71
N ALA A 382 0.42 -34.03 11.79
CA ALA A 382 -0.70 -33.37 11.15
C ALA A 382 -0.95 -34.00 9.77
N ARG A 383 -2.16 -34.51 9.56
CA ARG A 383 -2.59 -35.13 8.30
C ARG A 383 -3.61 -34.28 7.59
N CYS A 384 -3.38 -33.98 6.32
CA CYS A 384 -4.40 -33.34 5.47
C CYS A 384 -4.13 -33.65 3.99
N ALA A 385 -4.94 -33.12 3.07
CA ALA A 385 -4.68 -33.28 1.64
C ALA A 385 -3.36 -32.60 1.21
N TYR A 386 -2.98 -31.53 1.91
CA TYR A 386 -1.67 -30.89 1.76
C TYR A 386 -0.63 -31.51 2.69
N GLY A 387 0.63 -31.53 2.27
CA GLY A 387 1.75 -32.09 3.04
C GLY A 387 2.94 -31.17 3.04
N ASN A 388 3.87 -31.40 3.96
CA ASN A 388 4.97 -30.49 4.25
C ASN A 388 4.48 -29.11 4.72
N LEU A 389 3.48 -29.12 5.61
CA LEU A 389 2.88 -27.91 6.20
C LEU A 389 3.94 -27.00 6.85
N PRO A 390 3.70 -25.69 7.00
CA PRO A 390 4.62 -24.78 7.69
C PRO A 390 5.15 -25.34 9.01
N SER A 391 6.42 -25.10 9.29
CA SER A 391 7.07 -25.61 10.50
C SER A 391 6.41 -25.07 11.76
N LEU A 392 6.16 -25.94 12.73
CA LEU A 392 5.79 -25.52 14.08
C LEU A 392 7.00 -24.83 14.73
N THR A 393 6.79 -23.71 15.40
CA THR A 393 7.85 -23.03 16.16
C THR A 393 7.51 -23.01 17.64
N PHE A 394 8.54 -23.02 18.50
CA PHE A 394 8.37 -23.25 19.93
C PHE A 394 9.06 -22.18 20.75
N ILE A 395 8.35 -21.64 21.74
CA ILE A 395 8.93 -20.79 22.77
C ILE A 395 8.91 -21.56 24.09
N GLY A 396 10.08 -22.03 24.50
CA GLY A 396 10.27 -22.79 25.73
C GLY A 396 10.42 -21.90 26.96
N SER A 397 9.67 -22.22 28.03
CA SER A 397 9.81 -21.63 29.37
C SER A 397 10.07 -22.67 30.45
N VAL A 398 10.35 -23.91 30.05
CA VAL A 398 10.58 -25.05 30.96
C VAL A 398 11.83 -24.81 31.78
N ARG A 399 11.72 -25.01 33.10
CA ARG A 399 12.80 -24.82 34.07
C ARG A 399 12.94 -26.01 35.00
N ASP A 400 14.17 -26.33 35.37
CA ASP A 400 14.49 -27.39 36.33
C ASP A 400 14.24 -26.96 37.80
N ALA A 401 14.62 -27.84 38.74
CA ALA A 401 14.50 -27.64 40.19
C ALA A 401 15.17 -26.35 40.70
N ASP A 402 16.27 -25.96 40.05
CA ASP A 402 17.11 -24.82 40.41
C ASP A 402 16.66 -23.55 39.66
N GLY A 403 15.60 -23.64 38.84
CA GLY A 403 15.06 -22.55 38.04
C GLY A 403 15.85 -22.28 36.76
N LEU A 404 16.76 -23.17 36.35
CA LEU A 404 17.53 -23.04 35.13
C LEU A 404 16.72 -23.50 33.91
N PRO A 405 16.87 -22.87 32.73
CA PRO A 405 16.16 -23.29 31.51
C PRO A 405 16.53 -24.72 31.11
N VAL A 406 15.53 -25.53 30.78
CA VAL A 406 15.69 -26.86 30.18
C VAL A 406 15.76 -26.72 28.67
N ALA A 407 16.77 -27.32 28.03
CA ALA A 407 16.97 -27.26 26.58
C ALA A 407 16.03 -28.25 25.87
N VAL A 408 14.77 -27.85 25.71
CA VAL A 408 13.82 -28.55 24.84
C VAL A 408 14.26 -28.35 23.38
N THR A 409 14.43 -29.43 22.63
CA THR A 409 14.81 -29.38 21.21
C THR A 409 13.62 -29.70 20.31
N PHE A 410 13.65 -29.17 19.10
CA PHE A 410 12.60 -29.31 18.09
C PHE A 410 13.20 -29.74 16.76
N SER A 411 12.49 -30.61 16.04
CA SER A 411 12.75 -30.97 14.65
C SER A 411 11.44 -31.21 13.92
N ASP A 412 11.31 -30.76 12.68
CA ASP A 412 10.11 -30.91 11.85
C ASP A 412 10.26 -31.94 10.72
N GLY A 413 11.35 -32.72 10.74
CA GLY A 413 11.65 -33.72 9.72
C GLY A 413 11.86 -33.16 8.31
N LYS A 414 11.90 -31.83 8.18
CA LYS A 414 12.09 -31.14 6.90
C LYS A 414 13.55 -31.17 6.47
N GLY A 415 13.76 -31.01 5.17
CA GLY A 415 15.10 -30.97 4.59
C GLY A 415 15.89 -29.76 5.11
N ASP A 416 17.10 -29.99 5.63
CA ASP A 416 18.02 -28.96 6.14
C ASP A 416 19.28 -28.78 5.27
N LYS A 417 19.35 -29.52 4.14
CA LYS A 417 20.34 -29.26 3.08
C LYS A 417 20.20 -27.86 2.53
N GLU A 418 21.31 -27.20 2.25
CA GLU A 418 21.26 -25.87 1.66
C GLU A 418 20.66 -25.93 0.24
N ASN A 419 19.92 -24.89 -0.12
CA ASN A 419 19.43 -24.69 -1.48
C ASN A 419 19.90 -23.33 -1.99
N GLU A 420 21.21 -23.13 -1.92
CA GLU A 420 21.83 -21.82 -2.15
C GLU A 420 22.17 -21.61 -3.61
N PHE A 421 22.10 -20.36 -4.08
CA PHE A 421 22.56 -20.03 -5.42
C PHE A 421 24.01 -20.47 -5.60
N CYS A 422 24.26 -21.15 -6.72
CA CYS A 422 25.59 -21.64 -7.07
C CYS A 422 26.24 -22.47 -5.95
N ALA A 423 25.43 -23.27 -5.24
CA ALA A 423 25.85 -24.17 -4.17
C ALA A 423 26.73 -23.49 -3.11
N ASN A 424 26.56 -22.16 -2.94
CA ASN A 424 27.41 -21.34 -2.09
C ASN A 424 28.92 -21.41 -2.43
N HIS A 425 29.29 -21.71 -3.68
CA HIS A 425 30.69 -21.76 -4.17
C HIS A 425 30.89 -21.02 -5.50
N GLY A 426 30.05 -20.01 -5.72
CA GLY A 426 30.15 -19.09 -6.84
C GLY A 426 29.19 -17.92 -6.70
N VAL A 427 29.27 -17.01 -7.67
CA VAL A 427 28.40 -15.83 -7.76
C VAL A 427 27.41 -16.01 -8.90
N CYS A 428 26.14 -15.71 -8.64
CA CYS A 428 25.11 -15.71 -9.68
C CYS A 428 25.23 -14.47 -10.57
N ASP A 429 25.38 -14.68 -11.88
CA ASP A 429 25.17 -13.62 -12.87
C ASP A 429 23.70 -13.58 -13.29
N HIS A 430 22.91 -12.74 -12.62
CA HIS A 430 21.48 -12.57 -12.90
C HIS A 430 21.16 -12.05 -14.31
N SER A 431 22.16 -11.58 -15.08
CA SER A 431 21.95 -11.20 -16.48
C SER A 431 21.99 -12.40 -17.45
N THR A 432 22.63 -13.49 -17.04
CA THR A 432 22.77 -14.71 -17.85
C THR A 432 22.18 -15.96 -17.19
N GLY A 433 21.84 -15.91 -15.90
CA GLY A 433 21.41 -17.06 -15.09
C GLY A 433 22.53 -18.07 -14.82
N ALA A 434 23.78 -17.68 -15.08
CA ALA A 434 24.93 -18.58 -14.96
C ALA A 434 25.62 -18.42 -13.61
N CYS A 435 26.04 -19.55 -13.04
CA CYS A 435 26.93 -19.56 -11.88
C CYS A 435 28.39 -19.38 -12.29
N LEU A 436 29.03 -18.36 -11.73
CA LEU A 436 30.45 -18.10 -11.87
C LEU A 436 31.18 -18.71 -10.67
N CYS A 437 31.70 -19.93 -10.83
CA CYS A 437 32.31 -20.68 -9.73
C CYS A 437 33.65 -20.11 -9.24
N ASP A 438 33.91 -20.20 -7.94
CA ASP A 438 35.09 -19.65 -7.29
C ASP A 438 36.40 -20.36 -7.68
N ARG A 439 37.53 -19.62 -7.64
CA ARG A 439 38.87 -20.07 -8.06
C ARG A 439 39.83 -20.27 -6.87
N ASN A 440 40.93 -21.01 -7.06
CA ASN A 440 42.00 -21.23 -6.05
C ASN A 440 43.32 -20.50 -6.45
N THR A 441 44.00 -19.89 -5.46
CA THR A 441 45.24 -19.09 -5.59
C THR A 441 46.56 -19.86 -5.50
N THR A 442 46.58 -21.16 -5.23
CA THR A 442 47.86 -21.81 -4.89
C THR A 442 48.69 -22.24 -6.13
N ASN A 443 49.53 -21.32 -6.64
CA ASN A 443 50.81 -21.60 -7.34
C ASN A 443 50.82 -22.46 -8.62
N PHE A 444 49.69 -22.68 -9.30
CA PHE A 444 49.64 -23.41 -10.57
C PHE A 444 49.10 -22.55 -11.73
N PRO A 445 49.37 -22.90 -13.00
CA PRO A 445 49.07 -22.03 -14.13
C PRO A 445 47.56 -21.75 -14.23
N LEU A 446 47.26 -20.45 -14.28
CA LEU A 446 46.01 -19.67 -14.44
C LEU A 446 44.72 -20.23 -15.10
N ASP A 447 44.52 -21.53 -15.34
CA ASP A 447 43.40 -22.02 -16.17
C ASP A 447 42.38 -22.96 -15.48
N TRP A 448 42.49 -23.27 -14.18
CA TRP A 448 41.65 -24.33 -13.56
C TRP A 448 40.67 -23.78 -12.49
N TYR A 449 39.37 -24.08 -12.65
CA TYR A 449 38.33 -23.84 -11.64
C TYR A 449 38.39 -24.93 -10.56
N TRP A 450 38.22 -24.55 -9.28
CA TRP A 450 38.25 -25.50 -8.14
C TRP A 450 36.87 -26.12 -7.89
N TRP A 451 35.84 -25.35 -8.22
CA TRP A 451 34.44 -25.72 -8.20
C TRP A 451 33.94 -25.84 -9.62
N GLU A 452 33.27 -26.95 -9.91
CA GLU A 452 32.71 -27.26 -11.22
C GLU A 452 31.23 -27.66 -11.07
N SER A 453 30.60 -27.89 -12.21
CA SER A 453 29.25 -28.43 -12.29
C SER A 453 29.13 -29.75 -11.52
N SER A 454 28.09 -29.88 -10.70
CA SER A 454 27.82 -31.09 -9.93
C SER A 454 26.84 -32.04 -10.63
N ASP A 455 26.71 -33.25 -10.10
CA ASP A 455 25.65 -34.20 -10.41
C ASP A 455 24.49 -34.13 -9.40
N GLY A 456 24.51 -33.19 -8.45
CA GLY A 456 23.56 -33.10 -7.33
C GLY A 456 23.85 -34.05 -6.17
N TYR A 457 24.81 -34.96 -6.28
CA TYR A 457 25.17 -35.94 -5.23
C TYR A 457 26.58 -35.71 -4.67
N GLY A 458 27.14 -34.52 -4.89
CA GLY A 458 28.52 -34.18 -4.53
C GLY A 458 29.57 -34.76 -5.48
N GLY A 459 29.17 -35.30 -6.63
CA GLY A 459 30.05 -35.74 -7.72
C GLY A 459 30.09 -34.76 -8.89
N PRO A 460 31.02 -34.94 -9.86
CA PRO A 460 31.06 -34.12 -11.07
C PRO A 460 29.89 -34.45 -11.98
N GLY A 461 29.21 -33.42 -12.50
CA GLY A 461 28.06 -33.62 -13.37
C GLY A 461 27.76 -32.45 -14.30
N GLY A 462 26.56 -32.48 -14.89
CA GLY A 462 26.13 -31.48 -15.87
C GLY A 462 25.43 -30.27 -15.27
N ARG A 463 25.15 -30.26 -13.96
CA ARG A 463 24.40 -29.20 -13.29
C ARG A 463 25.32 -28.00 -13.07
N PRO A 464 25.09 -26.83 -13.68
CA PRO A 464 26.01 -25.69 -13.60
C PRO A 464 25.83 -24.90 -12.30
N ASP A 465 25.97 -25.56 -11.16
CA ASP A 465 25.68 -25.05 -9.82
C ASP A 465 26.91 -24.85 -8.94
N CYS A 466 28.13 -25.12 -9.42
CA CYS A 466 29.37 -25.07 -8.62
C CYS A 466 29.41 -26.03 -7.41
N GLY A 467 28.55 -27.05 -7.37
CA GLY A 467 28.43 -27.97 -6.24
C GLY A 467 29.47 -29.10 -6.19
N TYR A 468 30.43 -29.16 -7.12
CA TYR A 468 31.46 -30.20 -7.15
C TYR A 468 32.87 -29.65 -6.97
N GLN A 469 33.59 -30.14 -5.95
CA GLN A 469 34.99 -29.83 -5.78
C GLN A 469 35.87 -30.75 -6.64
N ARG A 470 36.65 -30.16 -7.55
CA ARG A 470 37.64 -30.91 -8.32
C ARG A 470 38.88 -31.19 -7.48
N VAL A 471 38.97 -32.40 -6.93
CA VAL A 471 40.14 -32.87 -6.18
C VAL A 471 41.17 -33.50 -7.14
N GLU A 472 42.04 -32.69 -7.74
CA GLU A 472 43.25 -33.27 -8.36
C GLU A 472 44.19 -33.79 -7.26
N ALA A 473 44.47 -35.09 -7.32
CA ALA A 473 45.30 -35.84 -6.38
C ALA A 473 46.71 -35.26 -6.19
N SER A 474 46.85 -34.22 -5.37
CA SER A 474 48.10 -33.79 -4.78
C SER A 474 47.99 -33.90 -3.26
N THR A 475 48.94 -34.62 -2.67
CA THR A 475 48.96 -35.15 -1.31
C THR A 475 49.20 -34.06 -0.23
N ASN A 476 48.57 -32.89 -0.35
CA ASN A 476 48.69 -31.81 0.63
C ASN A 476 47.30 -31.30 1.01
N THR A 477 46.77 -31.88 2.08
CA THR A 477 45.41 -31.73 2.63
C THR A 477 45.21 -30.40 3.39
N THR A 478 45.62 -29.28 2.81
CA THR A 478 45.26 -27.95 3.35
C THR A 478 44.14 -27.38 2.47
N GLN A 479 42.90 -27.63 2.89
CA GLN A 479 41.70 -27.04 2.31
C GLN A 479 41.83 -25.52 2.41
N SER A 480 41.86 -24.84 1.26
CA SER A 480 42.10 -23.39 1.17
C SER A 480 40.78 -22.72 0.86
N CYS A 481 40.47 -21.65 1.58
CA CYS A 481 39.23 -20.91 1.37
C CYS A 481 39.20 -20.20 0.02
N PRO A 482 38.00 -19.95 -0.53
CA PRO A 482 37.85 -19.27 -1.80
C PRO A 482 38.44 -17.86 -1.74
N VAL A 483 38.87 -17.40 -2.92
CA VAL A 483 39.48 -16.10 -3.12
C VAL A 483 38.66 -15.31 -4.12
N ALA A 484 38.29 -14.11 -3.73
CA ALA A 484 37.58 -13.20 -4.62
C ALA A 484 38.59 -12.34 -5.37
N VAL A 485 38.31 -12.06 -6.64
CA VAL A 485 38.98 -10.97 -7.36
C VAL A 485 38.30 -9.67 -6.91
N VAL A 486 38.92 -8.95 -5.98
CA VAL A 486 38.37 -7.68 -5.50
C VAL A 486 38.73 -6.58 -6.50
N PHE A 487 37.73 -6.04 -7.19
CA PHE A 487 37.88 -4.82 -7.97
C PHE A 487 37.80 -3.63 -7.02
N ASP A 488 38.93 -2.95 -6.76
CA ASP A 488 38.92 -1.70 -6.01
C ASP A 488 38.34 -0.58 -6.89
N ASP A 489 37.21 0.00 -6.48
CA ASP A 489 36.44 1.00 -7.25
C ASP A 489 37.20 2.33 -7.44
N GLU A 490 38.37 2.50 -6.82
CA GLU A 490 39.17 3.74 -6.94
C GLU A 490 40.40 3.64 -7.86
N THR A 491 40.81 2.45 -8.34
CA THR A 491 41.90 2.35 -9.32
C THR A 491 41.70 1.20 -10.31
N MET A 492 41.60 1.53 -11.62
CA MET A 492 41.69 0.52 -12.67
C MET A 492 43.03 -0.25 -12.52
N PRO A 493 43.03 -1.58 -12.33
CA PRO A 493 44.28 -2.32 -12.26
C PRO A 493 44.88 -2.41 -13.66
N THR A 494 46.13 -1.98 -13.78
CA THR A 494 46.99 -2.44 -14.88
C THR A 494 47.12 -3.96 -14.80
N TYR A 495 47.24 -4.62 -15.95
CA TYR A 495 47.28 -6.07 -16.22
C TYR A 495 48.24 -6.96 -15.37
N GLU A 496 48.88 -6.43 -14.32
CA GLU A 496 49.91 -7.13 -13.53
C GLU A 496 49.66 -7.20 -12.00
N SER A 497 48.51 -6.76 -11.46
CA SER A 497 48.22 -6.96 -10.03
C SER A 497 46.72 -7.09 -9.73
N PHE A 498 46.22 -8.32 -9.71
CA PHE A 498 44.98 -8.67 -9.01
C PHE A 498 45.38 -9.09 -7.59
N ASP A 499 44.98 -8.33 -6.57
CA ASP A 499 45.09 -8.80 -5.19
C ASP A 499 43.93 -9.78 -4.96
N GLU A 500 44.22 -11.08 -5.10
CA GLU A 500 43.30 -12.15 -4.73
C GLU A 500 43.18 -12.17 -3.20
N VAL A 501 41.99 -11.87 -2.68
CA VAL A 501 41.77 -11.75 -1.23
C VAL A 501 40.92 -12.93 -0.75
N THR A 502 41.47 -13.70 0.20
CA THR A 502 40.74 -14.80 0.84
C THR A 502 39.46 -14.30 1.50
N CYS A 503 38.34 -14.99 1.23
CA CYS A 503 37.01 -14.61 1.68
C CYS A 503 36.67 -13.14 1.37
N ALA A 504 37.11 -12.64 0.21
CA ALA A 504 37.01 -11.24 -0.24
C ALA A 504 37.55 -10.19 0.76
N GLY A 505 38.26 -10.62 1.81
CA GLY A 505 38.59 -9.79 2.98
C GLY A 505 37.38 -9.40 3.82
N LYS A 506 36.23 -10.06 3.60
CA LYS A 506 34.93 -9.83 4.27
C LYS A 506 34.46 -11.02 5.09
N GLY A 507 35.33 -12.01 5.30
CA GLY A 507 35.03 -13.18 6.10
C GLY A 507 36.28 -13.78 6.74
N ALA A 508 36.06 -14.69 7.69
CA ALA A 508 37.10 -15.50 8.28
C ALA A 508 37.16 -16.85 7.58
N CYS A 509 38.34 -17.23 7.11
CA CYS A 509 38.57 -18.52 6.49
C CYS A 509 38.65 -19.64 7.53
N ASN A 510 37.82 -20.68 7.36
CA ASN A 510 37.98 -21.94 8.09
C ASN A 510 38.82 -22.92 7.24
N ASN A 511 40.13 -22.99 7.50
CA ASN A 511 41.05 -23.89 6.79
C ASN A 511 40.76 -25.39 6.99
N ALA A 512 39.90 -25.77 7.93
CA ALA A 512 39.50 -27.16 8.12
C ALA A 512 38.35 -27.59 7.20
N THR A 513 37.48 -26.65 6.81
CA THR A 513 36.33 -26.90 5.93
C THR A 513 36.49 -26.26 4.55
N GLY A 514 37.47 -25.36 4.37
CA GLY A 514 37.64 -24.59 3.14
C GLY A 514 36.54 -23.55 2.90
N GLY A 515 35.66 -23.30 3.85
CA GLY A 515 34.57 -22.33 3.75
C GLY A 515 34.90 -20.99 4.42
N CYS A 516 34.22 -19.94 3.96
CA CYS A 516 34.30 -18.62 4.58
C CYS A 516 33.12 -18.37 5.52
N THR A 517 33.41 -17.95 6.75
CA THR A 517 32.39 -17.39 7.65
C THR A 517 32.32 -15.89 7.42
N CYS A 518 31.27 -15.43 6.76
CA CYS A 518 31.14 -14.03 6.36
C CYS A 518 30.85 -13.11 7.55
N HIS A 519 31.29 -11.85 7.42
CA HIS A 519 30.81 -10.78 8.26
C HIS A 519 29.28 -10.58 8.08
N PRO A 520 28.57 -10.02 9.06
CA PRO A 520 27.10 -9.99 9.07
C PRO A 520 26.43 -9.44 7.79
N ASP A 521 27.07 -8.45 7.15
CA ASP A 521 26.57 -7.76 5.96
C ASP A 521 26.89 -8.48 4.63
N PHE A 522 27.63 -9.59 4.70
CA PHE A 522 28.10 -10.34 3.54
C PHE A 522 27.63 -11.80 3.60
N TYR A 523 27.52 -12.43 2.44
CA TYR A 523 27.19 -13.84 2.25
C TYR A 523 27.77 -14.36 0.93
N GLY A 524 27.44 -15.60 0.58
CA GLY A 524 28.06 -16.32 -0.54
C GLY A 524 29.36 -17.01 -0.12
N GLY A 525 29.84 -17.93 -0.95
CA GLY A 525 30.98 -18.81 -0.64
C GLY A 525 32.27 -18.09 -0.29
N ASP A 526 32.53 -16.99 -0.98
CA ASP A 526 33.71 -16.15 -0.81
C ASP A 526 33.44 -14.85 -0.02
N CYS A 527 32.22 -14.66 0.49
CA CYS A 527 31.78 -13.44 1.17
C CYS A 527 31.86 -12.14 0.33
N SER A 528 31.85 -12.25 -1.00
CA SER A 528 31.83 -11.08 -1.88
C SER A 528 30.44 -10.45 -2.05
N ILE A 529 29.38 -11.21 -1.76
CA ILE A 529 28.00 -10.78 -1.97
C ILE A 529 27.50 -10.03 -0.74
N ARG A 530 26.96 -8.84 -0.91
CA ARG A 530 26.36 -8.05 0.17
C ARG A 530 24.87 -8.31 0.31
N LYS A 531 24.41 -8.41 1.55
CA LYS A 531 22.98 -8.48 1.86
C LYS A 531 22.33 -7.13 1.63
N CYS A 532 21.19 -7.11 0.98
CA CYS A 532 20.37 -5.91 0.91
C CYS A 532 19.47 -5.77 2.14
N PRO A 533 19.08 -4.52 2.48
CA PRO A 533 18.06 -4.27 3.49
C PRO A 533 16.75 -4.97 3.16
N THR A 534 16.11 -5.49 4.20
CA THR A 534 14.78 -6.08 4.13
C THR A 534 13.74 -5.15 4.74
N GLY A 535 12.56 -5.07 4.14
CA GLY A 535 11.44 -4.25 4.60
C GLY A 535 10.15 -5.05 4.70
N LYS A 536 9.05 -4.35 4.99
CA LYS A 536 7.71 -4.90 4.74
C LYS A 536 7.50 -5.01 3.22
N ALA A 537 6.92 -6.12 2.77
CA ALA A 537 6.57 -6.32 1.38
C ALA A 537 5.36 -5.48 0.99
N TRP A 538 5.45 -4.74 -0.13
CA TRP A 538 4.27 -4.14 -0.74
C TRP A 538 3.42 -5.18 -1.46
N PHE A 539 4.07 -6.12 -2.16
CA PHE A 539 3.43 -7.24 -2.81
C PHE A 539 4.12 -8.52 -2.35
N ASP A 540 3.36 -9.39 -1.68
CA ASP A 540 3.77 -10.71 -1.26
C ASP A 540 2.57 -11.66 -1.29
N GLU A 541 2.87 -12.96 -1.18
CA GLU A 541 1.84 -13.97 -1.02
C GLU A 541 1.07 -13.73 0.30
N ALA A 542 -0.25 -13.68 0.20
CA ALA A 542 -1.12 -13.56 1.37
C ALA A 542 -0.98 -14.80 2.26
N ARG A 543 -0.80 -14.59 3.56
CA ARG A 543 -0.56 -15.68 4.52
C ARG A 543 -1.86 -16.32 4.98
N ALA A 544 -2.91 -15.52 5.11
CA ALA A 544 -4.25 -15.95 5.51
C ALA A 544 -5.30 -15.00 4.89
N ASP A 545 -6.58 -15.28 5.15
CA ASP A 545 -7.67 -14.42 4.70
C ASP A 545 -7.44 -12.96 5.10
N ASN A 546 -7.29 -12.10 4.10
CA ASN A 546 -7.04 -10.66 4.24
C ASN A 546 -5.80 -10.30 5.10
N ALA A 547 -4.78 -11.17 5.15
CA ALA A 547 -3.53 -10.94 5.87
C ALA A 547 -2.31 -11.10 4.94
N ALA A 548 -1.54 -10.02 4.75
CA ALA A 548 -0.34 -9.96 3.90
C ALA A 548 0.69 -8.93 4.45
N HIS A 549 1.66 -8.51 3.64
CA HIS A 549 2.68 -7.49 3.95
C HIS A 549 3.71 -7.92 4.99
N SER A 550 4.23 -9.13 4.80
CA SER A 550 5.31 -9.74 5.58
C SER A 550 6.53 -8.81 5.73
N TYR A 551 7.11 -8.74 6.92
CA TYR A 551 8.45 -8.20 7.09
C TYR A 551 9.51 -9.20 6.63
N GLY A 552 10.61 -8.72 6.05
CA GLY A 552 11.73 -9.55 5.61
C GLY A 552 11.91 -9.62 4.10
N ALA A 553 11.07 -8.95 3.31
CA ALA A 553 11.23 -8.90 1.86
C ALA A 553 12.46 -8.07 1.50
N GLU A 554 13.39 -8.66 0.74
CA GLU A 554 14.53 -7.96 0.17
C GLU A 554 14.05 -6.79 -0.68
N CYS A 555 14.55 -5.59 -0.38
CA CYS A 555 14.12 -4.36 -1.04
C CYS A 555 12.60 -4.17 -1.06
N GLY A 556 11.89 -4.65 -0.01
CA GLY A 556 10.46 -4.41 0.21
C GLY A 556 9.56 -4.92 -0.91
N ALA A 557 10.10 -5.81 -1.76
CA ALA A 557 9.51 -6.19 -3.04
C ALA A 557 9.20 -5.00 -3.99
N MET A 558 9.89 -3.86 -3.82
CA MET A 558 9.71 -2.62 -4.60
C MET A 558 11.04 -2.06 -5.12
N GLY A 559 12.03 -2.93 -5.31
CA GLY A 559 13.31 -2.60 -5.90
C GLY A 559 14.13 -3.86 -6.15
N ASN A 560 15.23 -3.70 -6.89
CA ASN A 560 16.20 -4.78 -7.09
C ASN A 560 17.42 -4.55 -6.19
N CYS A 561 17.91 -5.62 -5.57
CA CYS A 561 19.14 -5.55 -4.80
C CYS A 561 20.36 -5.40 -5.73
N ASN A 562 21.20 -4.40 -5.45
CA ASN A 562 22.56 -4.40 -5.98
C ASN A 562 23.47 -5.13 -4.99
N HIS A 563 23.66 -6.43 -5.20
CA HIS A 563 24.46 -7.28 -4.32
C HIS A 563 25.95 -6.94 -4.28
N ALA A 564 26.46 -6.10 -5.19
CA ALA A 564 27.83 -5.59 -5.12
C ALA A 564 27.98 -4.48 -4.07
N THR A 565 26.95 -3.63 -3.91
CA THR A 565 26.95 -2.52 -2.93
C THR A 565 26.17 -2.82 -1.66
N GLY A 566 25.25 -3.79 -1.70
CA GLY A 566 24.31 -4.09 -0.61
C GLY A 566 23.21 -3.05 -0.49
N GLU A 567 22.94 -2.30 -1.56
CA GLU A 567 21.94 -1.23 -1.58
C GLU A 567 20.79 -1.59 -2.52
N CYS A 568 19.57 -1.28 -2.08
CA CYS A 568 18.39 -1.47 -2.91
C CYS A 568 18.27 -0.34 -3.94
N VAL A 569 18.12 -0.72 -5.21
CA VAL A 569 17.75 0.20 -6.29
C VAL A 569 16.23 0.23 -6.37
N CYS A 570 15.64 1.26 -5.76
CA CYS A 570 14.19 1.38 -5.64
C CYS A 570 13.51 1.72 -6.96
N ARG A 571 12.29 1.20 -7.11
CA ARG A 571 11.34 1.66 -8.13
C ARG A 571 11.11 3.17 -7.97
N GLU A 572 10.93 3.87 -9.09
CA GLU A 572 10.64 5.31 -9.10
C GLU A 572 9.43 5.64 -8.21
N GLY A 573 9.60 6.53 -7.23
CA GLY A 573 8.58 6.89 -6.25
C GLY A 573 8.68 6.17 -4.92
N TRP A 574 9.48 5.09 -4.83
CA TRP A 574 9.76 4.37 -3.60
C TRP A 574 11.10 4.81 -3.01
N THR A 575 11.16 4.81 -1.68
CA THR A 575 12.26 5.30 -0.86
C THR A 575 12.41 4.44 0.39
N GLY A 576 13.41 4.72 1.22
CA GLY A 576 13.80 3.85 2.34
C GLY A 576 14.96 2.94 1.95
N ALA A 577 15.64 2.40 2.96
CA ALA A 577 16.82 1.56 2.73
C ALA A 577 16.47 0.25 2.01
N ALA A 578 15.24 -0.24 2.23
CA ALA A 578 14.67 -1.41 1.60
C ALA A 578 13.54 -1.04 0.63
N CYS A 579 13.49 0.19 0.10
CA CYS A 579 12.41 0.63 -0.80
C CYS A 579 10.99 0.45 -0.24
N GLU A 580 10.87 0.43 1.08
CA GLU A 580 9.64 0.09 1.78
C GLU A 580 8.64 1.26 1.82
N ARG A 581 9.05 2.49 1.47
CA ARG A 581 8.20 3.69 1.60
C ARG A 581 7.79 4.25 0.25
N LEU A 582 6.49 4.37 0.00
CA LEU A 582 5.97 5.18 -1.10
C LEU A 582 6.10 6.66 -0.71
N GLY A 583 7.11 7.32 -1.29
CA GLY A 583 7.38 8.73 -1.06
C GLY A 583 6.38 9.64 -1.78
N CYS A 584 6.38 10.92 -1.43
CA CYS A 584 5.57 11.92 -2.13
C CYS A 584 6.09 12.18 -3.55
N ASP A 585 5.19 12.55 -4.44
CA ASP A 585 5.58 12.95 -5.79
C ASP A 585 6.34 14.28 -5.79
N ALA A 586 7.48 14.31 -6.49
CA ALA A 586 8.37 15.46 -6.62
C ALA A 586 8.68 16.21 -5.29
N ASP A 587 8.69 15.51 -4.16
CA ASP A 587 8.78 16.10 -2.81
C ASP A 587 7.82 17.28 -2.62
N CYS A 588 6.55 17.05 -2.98
CA CYS A 588 5.49 18.05 -2.93
C CYS A 588 5.81 19.33 -3.72
N ASN A 589 6.59 19.19 -4.80
CA ASN A 589 7.06 20.27 -5.67
C ASN A 589 7.76 21.42 -4.91
N GLY A 590 8.27 21.17 -3.69
CA GLY A 590 8.80 22.20 -2.79
C GLY A 590 7.75 23.21 -2.28
N ASN A 591 6.46 22.92 -2.48
CA ASN A 591 5.31 23.74 -2.12
C ASN A 591 4.48 23.11 -0.99
N GLY A 592 5.09 22.20 -0.24
CA GLY A 592 4.45 21.47 0.85
C GLY A 592 5.44 20.58 1.58
N ARG A 593 4.91 19.79 2.50
CA ARG A 593 5.68 18.86 3.32
C ARG A 593 5.25 17.43 3.03
N CYS A 594 6.23 16.58 2.74
CA CYS A 594 5.99 15.15 2.59
C CYS A 594 5.92 14.47 3.95
N LEU A 595 4.77 13.88 4.29
CA LEU A 595 4.53 13.29 5.61
C LEU A 595 3.87 11.91 5.49
N PRO A 596 4.21 10.96 6.38
CA PRO A 596 3.54 9.66 6.41
C PRO A 596 2.09 9.80 6.89
N MET A 597 1.23 8.84 6.56
CA MET A 597 -0.21 8.90 6.87
C MET A 597 -0.51 9.11 8.36
N PHE A 598 0.22 8.46 9.28
CA PHE A 598 0.01 8.68 10.72
C PHE A 598 0.29 10.12 11.18
N ARG A 599 1.18 10.83 10.48
CA ARG A 599 1.46 12.25 10.73
C ARG A 599 0.42 13.15 10.09
N LEU A 600 -0.04 12.82 8.88
CA LEU A 600 -1.15 13.53 8.25
C LEU A 600 -2.42 13.44 9.11
N ALA A 601 -2.70 12.27 9.68
CA ALA A 601 -3.81 12.06 10.60
C ALA A 601 -3.80 13.00 11.82
N GLN A 602 -2.61 13.23 12.42
CA GLN A 602 -2.42 14.17 13.53
C GLN A 602 -2.58 15.65 13.15
N LEU A 603 -2.58 15.95 11.85
CA LEU A 603 -2.70 17.29 11.28
C LEU A 603 -4.05 17.48 10.58
N ARG A 604 -5.00 16.55 10.75
CA ARG A 604 -6.35 16.70 10.26
C ARG A 604 -7.00 17.93 10.88
N GLU A 605 -7.65 18.72 10.05
CA GLU A 605 -8.42 19.89 10.47
C GLU A 605 -9.85 19.76 9.93
N ASP A 606 -10.85 20.08 10.77
CA ASP A 606 -12.24 20.24 10.38
C ASP A 606 -12.61 21.73 10.45
N ASN A 607 -12.94 22.33 9.31
CA ASN A 607 -13.22 23.76 9.16
C ASN A 607 -12.13 24.69 9.75
N GLY A 608 -10.88 24.21 9.73
CA GLY A 608 -9.68 24.92 10.17
C GLY A 608 -9.37 24.80 11.67
N GLU A 609 -10.12 24.01 12.44
CA GLU A 609 -9.68 23.56 13.77
C GLU A 609 -9.02 22.19 13.67
N PRO A 610 -7.96 21.90 14.43
CA PRO A 610 -7.43 20.55 14.51
C PRO A 610 -8.48 19.57 15.03
N ASP A 611 -8.73 18.51 14.25
CA ASP A 611 -9.46 17.31 14.69
C ASP A 611 -8.57 16.09 14.50
N PRO A 612 -7.51 15.96 15.32
CA PRO A 612 -6.48 14.94 15.14
C PRO A 612 -7.07 13.56 15.42
N THR A 613 -7.17 12.77 14.37
CA THR A 613 -7.52 11.34 14.40
C THR A 613 -6.26 10.49 14.42
N VAL A 614 -6.34 9.28 14.96
CA VAL A 614 -5.23 8.32 14.93
C VAL A 614 -5.37 7.41 13.71
N TYR A 615 -4.27 7.19 12.99
CA TYR A 615 -4.21 6.24 11.89
C TYR A 615 -2.88 5.50 11.98
N GLY A 616 -2.93 4.29 12.55
CA GLY A 616 -1.75 3.55 12.96
C GLY A 616 -0.98 4.19 14.14
N SER A 617 -0.25 3.34 14.88
CA SER A 617 0.56 3.64 16.08
C SER A 617 -0.12 4.45 17.22
N THR A 618 -0.25 3.85 18.40
CA THR A 618 -0.85 4.48 19.59
C THR A 618 0.11 5.27 20.49
N ASP A 619 1.33 5.59 20.05
CA ASP A 619 2.31 6.26 20.93
C ASP A 619 2.25 7.81 20.85
N LEU A 620 1.32 8.38 21.61
CA LEU A 620 1.54 9.70 22.22
C LEU A 620 2.42 9.54 23.47
N VAL A 621 3.74 9.46 23.28
CA VAL A 621 4.80 9.74 24.28
C VAL A 621 4.81 8.88 25.57
N ARG A 622 5.81 8.00 25.72
CA ARG A 622 6.50 7.82 27.02
C ARG A 622 8.02 7.95 26.89
N PRO A 623 8.72 8.54 27.88
CA PRO A 623 10.15 8.91 27.76
C PRO A 623 11.15 7.80 28.10
N PHE A 624 10.74 6.52 28.13
CA PHE A 624 11.65 5.41 28.42
C PHE A 624 11.23 4.20 27.59
N GLY A 625 11.94 4.01 26.47
CA GLY A 625 11.56 3.09 25.41
C GLY A 625 11.45 1.64 25.81
N THR A 626 10.42 0.99 25.25
CA THR A 626 10.44 -0.32 24.59
C THR A 626 9.09 -0.53 23.87
N SER A 627 9.18 -0.90 22.59
CA SER A 627 8.17 -1.49 21.68
C SER A 627 6.93 -0.69 21.25
N VAL A 628 6.92 -0.36 19.96
CA VAL A 628 5.79 0.12 19.15
C VAL A 628 4.83 -1.06 18.91
N TYR A 629 3.58 -0.94 19.34
CA TYR A 629 2.52 -1.82 18.82
C TYR A 629 1.84 -1.08 17.67
N ALA A 630 2.21 -1.42 16.44
CA ALA A 630 1.42 -1.10 15.26
C ALA A 630 0.14 -1.95 15.30
N SER A 631 -1.02 -1.37 14.96
CA SER A 631 -2.19 -2.20 14.68
C SER A 631 -1.91 -2.97 13.40
N PRO A 632 -2.09 -4.31 13.36
CA PRO A 632 -1.99 -5.10 12.13
C PRO A 632 -2.88 -4.56 11.00
N GLU A 633 -3.97 -3.87 11.34
CA GLU A 633 -5.00 -3.37 10.41
C GLU A 633 -4.55 -2.13 9.59
N THR A 634 -3.45 -1.47 9.95
CA THR A 634 -2.95 -0.25 9.27
C THR A 634 -1.47 -0.41 8.97
N TRP A 635 -1.12 -1.45 8.20
CA TRP A 635 0.27 -1.79 7.90
C TRP A 635 1.04 -0.65 7.22
N ASP A 636 0.30 0.24 6.56
CA ASP A 636 0.70 1.30 5.65
C ASP A 636 0.87 2.67 6.32
N PHE A 637 0.53 2.80 7.61
CA PHE A 637 0.53 4.05 8.37
C PHE A 637 1.85 4.85 8.29
N ASP A 638 2.99 4.17 8.21
CA ASP A 638 4.34 4.73 8.08
C ASP A 638 5.05 4.34 6.77
N MET A 639 4.34 3.68 5.86
CA MET A 639 4.83 3.25 4.54
C MET A 639 4.34 4.18 3.43
N MET A 640 3.19 4.80 3.60
CA MET A 640 2.56 5.70 2.63
C MET A 640 2.71 7.16 3.03
N TYR A 641 3.25 7.96 2.11
CA TYR A 641 3.46 9.39 2.32
C TYR A 641 2.59 10.22 1.37
N GLY A 642 1.97 11.26 1.93
CA GLY A 642 1.18 12.23 1.20
C GLY A 642 1.69 13.66 1.43
N CYS A 643 1.29 14.57 0.55
CA CYS A 643 1.67 15.96 0.64
C CYS A 643 0.72 16.80 1.48
N LEU A 644 1.30 17.55 2.42
CA LEU A 644 0.64 18.62 3.14
C LEU A 644 1.04 19.97 2.51
N CYS A 645 0.15 20.59 1.75
CA CYS A 645 0.49 21.76 0.93
C CYS A 645 0.59 23.07 1.71
N ASP A 646 1.44 23.97 1.22
CA ASP A 646 1.65 25.27 1.84
C ASP A 646 0.49 26.22 1.54
N SER A 647 0.09 26.97 2.57
CA SER A 647 -0.95 27.97 2.45
C SER A 647 -0.38 29.38 2.24
N GLY A 648 -0.28 29.81 0.98
CA GLY A 648 -0.32 31.22 0.57
C GLY A 648 0.43 32.22 1.46
N GLY A 649 1.75 32.07 1.58
CA GLY A 649 2.68 32.97 2.26
C GLY A 649 4.09 32.64 1.77
N ARG A 650 5.02 33.61 1.71
CA ARG A 650 6.35 33.38 1.12
C ARG A 650 7.07 32.21 1.80
N GLY A 651 7.07 31.05 1.15
CA GLY A 651 7.99 29.95 1.39
C GLY A 651 9.40 30.45 1.11
N GLY A 652 10.22 30.48 2.14
CA GLY A 652 11.57 30.98 2.10
C GLY A 652 12.11 31.09 3.49
N ASP A 653 12.33 29.94 4.14
CA ASP A 653 13.53 29.70 4.92
C ASP A 653 13.72 28.18 5.03
N GLY A 654 14.84 27.72 4.47
CA GLY A 654 15.26 26.34 4.56
C GLY A 654 15.67 25.95 5.99
N ASP A 655 15.47 24.67 6.26
CA ASP A 655 16.34 23.82 7.07
C ASP A 655 16.34 24.02 8.60
N THR A 656 15.80 23.05 9.34
CA THR A 656 16.61 22.04 10.06
C THR A 656 15.72 21.13 10.91
N ASP A 657 15.97 19.83 10.78
CA ASP A 657 15.39 18.74 11.55
C ASP A 657 15.76 18.85 13.04
N GLY A 658 15.04 19.69 13.78
CA GLY A 658 15.15 19.80 15.22
C GLY A 658 14.35 18.72 15.96
N PHE A 659 14.57 17.43 15.69
CA PHE A 659 13.89 16.33 16.40
C PHE A 659 14.79 15.45 17.27
N LEU A 660 16.03 15.88 17.56
CA LEU A 660 16.81 15.33 18.67
C LEU A 660 16.65 16.19 19.93
N GLY A 661 15.53 16.00 20.63
CA GLY A 661 15.38 16.39 22.04
C GLY A 661 14.96 17.83 22.30
N GLY A 662 13.65 18.10 22.28
CA GLY A 662 13.07 19.32 22.82
C GLY A 662 11.55 19.36 22.61
N ALA A 663 10.79 19.71 23.64
CA ALA A 663 9.32 19.71 23.63
C ALA A 663 8.75 20.49 22.42
N TYR A 664 8.02 19.79 21.55
CA TYR A 664 7.44 20.35 20.32
C TYR A 664 6.08 21.00 20.59
N ARG A 665 5.91 22.25 20.14
CA ARG A 665 4.59 22.87 19.87
C ARG A 665 4.35 22.75 18.35
N PRO A 666 3.17 22.30 17.89
CA PRO A 666 2.92 22.17 16.45
C PRO A 666 3.06 23.53 15.75
N ARG A 667 3.88 23.60 14.69
CA ARG A 667 3.83 24.74 13.75
C ARG A 667 2.63 24.53 12.82
N VAL A 668 1.64 25.40 12.97
CA VAL A 668 0.35 25.37 12.27
C VAL A 668 0.46 26.28 11.05
N GLY A 669 0.24 25.75 9.84
CA GLY A 669 0.32 26.55 8.61
C GLY A 669 0.37 25.79 7.29
N ALA A 670 0.57 24.48 7.31
CA ALA A 670 0.50 23.66 6.11
C ALA A 670 -0.93 23.07 6.01
N ARG A 671 -1.67 23.48 4.97
CA ARG A 671 -3.08 23.14 4.74
C ARG A 671 -3.14 21.96 3.77
N ALA A 672 -3.71 20.83 4.17
CA ALA A 672 -4.01 19.76 3.23
C ALA A 672 -5.45 19.85 2.73
N PHE A 673 -5.58 19.67 1.43
CA PHE A 673 -6.72 19.11 0.70
C PHE A 673 -8.13 19.68 0.82
N VAL A 674 -8.40 20.72 1.61
CA VAL A 674 -9.75 21.31 1.69
C VAL A 674 -9.76 22.77 1.22
N SER A 675 -10.60 23.01 0.20
CA SER A 675 -11.11 24.31 -0.20
C SER A 675 -11.83 24.95 0.98
N GLY A 676 -11.44 26.15 1.42
CA GLY A 676 -12.32 26.92 2.29
C GLY A 676 -11.70 27.98 3.19
N LEU A 677 -10.38 28.10 3.29
CA LEU A 677 -9.81 29.26 3.97
C LEU A 677 -9.67 30.43 2.98
N TYR A 678 -10.45 31.47 3.25
CA TYR A 678 -10.37 32.79 2.66
C TYR A 678 -8.92 33.22 2.36
N THR A 679 -8.62 33.45 1.09
CA THR A 679 -7.46 34.23 0.67
C THR A 679 -8.00 35.58 0.22
N ASP A 680 -7.79 36.62 1.03
CA ASP A 680 -7.83 38.01 0.57
C ASP A 680 -6.97 38.13 -0.71
N ASN A 681 -7.41 38.84 -1.75
CA ASN A 681 -6.60 39.10 -2.96
C ASN A 681 -5.25 39.77 -2.68
N SER A 682 -5.01 40.27 -1.47
CA SER A 682 -3.68 40.74 -1.04
C SER A 682 -2.68 39.61 -0.72
N LYS A 683 -3.13 38.34 -0.68
CA LYS A 683 -2.39 37.15 -0.25
C LYS A 683 -2.26 36.16 -1.43
N LEU A 684 -1.05 35.65 -1.68
CA LEU A 684 -0.82 34.69 -2.77
C LEU A 684 -1.71 33.44 -2.57
N PRO A 685 -2.29 32.87 -3.64
CA PRO A 685 -3.06 31.63 -3.53
C PRO A 685 -2.19 30.51 -2.99
N GLY A 686 -2.77 29.66 -2.14
CA GLY A 686 -2.09 28.49 -1.58
C GLY A 686 -1.81 27.42 -2.63
N TRP A 687 -1.21 26.32 -2.21
CA TRP A 687 -1.00 25.16 -3.05
C TRP A 687 -1.96 24.03 -2.68
N GLY A 688 -2.26 23.18 -3.65
CA GLY A 688 -3.18 22.05 -3.54
C GLY A 688 -2.92 21.01 -4.64
N GLY A 689 -3.76 19.98 -4.66
CA GLY A 689 -3.50 18.77 -5.43
C GLY A 689 -2.58 17.81 -4.69
N TYR A 690 -2.48 16.58 -5.18
CA TYR A 690 -1.77 15.50 -4.49
C TYR A 690 -0.27 15.70 -4.34
N ALA A 691 0.35 16.45 -5.25
CA ALA A 691 1.76 16.79 -5.23
C ALA A 691 2.03 18.27 -4.89
N CYS A 692 1.02 19.02 -4.44
CA CYS A 692 1.10 20.49 -4.28
C CYS A 692 1.57 21.22 -5.56
N SER A 693 1.16 20.68 -6.71
CA SER A 693 1.50 21.16 -8.06
C SER A 693 0.60 22.31 -8.53
N ARG A 694 -0.54 22.54 -7.86
CA ARG A 694 -1.60 23.46 -8.32
C ARG A 694 -1.89 24.55 -7.31
N ARG A 695 -2.23 25.75 -7.76
CA ARG A 695 -2.72 26.82 -6.90
C ARG A 695 -4.15 26.56 -6.47
N THR A 696 -4.49 26.94 -5.24
CA THR A 696 -5.87 27.00 -4.76
C THR A 696 -6.51 28.32 -5.17
N CYS A 697 -7.82 28.32 -5.40
CA CYS A 697 -8.57 29.55 -5.69
C CYS A 697 -9.34 30.06 -4.47
N PRO A 698 -9.64 31.37 -4.42
CA PRO A 698 -10.52 31.95 -3.41
C PRO A 698 -11.88 31.26 -3.37
N THR A 699 -12.48 31.24 -2.17
CA THR A 699 -13.81 30.68 -1.93
C THR A 699 -14.78 31.76 -1.40
N GLY A 700 -16.06 31.61 -1.70
CA GLY A 700 -17.09 32.59 -1.35
C GLY A 700 -18.52 32.07 -1.43
N ASP A 701 -19.46 32.94 -1.06
CA ASP A 701 -20.90 32.73 -1.10
C ASP A 701 -21.43 32.89 -2.54
N ASP A 702 -22.46 32.13 -2.93
CA ASP A 702 -23.24 32.45 -4.14
C ASP A 702 -24.42 33.33 -3.72
N PRO A 703 -24.46 34.64 -3.97
CA PRO A 703 -25.48 35.53 -3.42
C PRO A 703 -26.90 35.30 -3.99
N ARG A 704 -27.09 34.27 -4.84
CA ARG A 704 -28.38 33.85 -5.40
C ARG A 704 -28.91 32.54 -4.83
N THR A 705 -28.15 31.85 -3.99
CA THR A 705 -28.73 30.83 -3.10
C THR A 705 -29.58 31.56 -2.05
N THR A 706 -30.45 30.84 -1.33
CA THR A 706 -31.33 31.43 -0.30
C THR A 706 -30.53 32.36 0.62
N PRO A 707 -31.11 33.45 1.19
CA PRO A 707 -30.36 34.36 2.06
C PRO A 707 -29.62 33.56 3.14
N GLY A 708 -28.31 33.39 2.94
CA GLY A 708 -27.45 32.69 3.86
C GLY A 708 -27.07 33.63 4.97
N GLU A 709 -27.20 33.17 6.20
CA GLU A 709 -26.81 33.91 7.40
C GLU A 709 -25.34 33.64 7.73
N PHE A 710 -24.66 34.66 8.23
CA PHE A 710 -23.32 34.50 8.80
C PHE A 710 -23.39 33.73 10.11
N GLU A 711 -22.32 33.02 10.44
CA GLU A 711 -22.24 32.43 11.77
C GLU A 711 -22.09 33.51 12.85
N VAL A 712 -22.91 33.41 13.90
CA VAL A 712 -22.83 34.26 15.09
C VAL A 712 -22.56 33.40 16.31
N GLN A 713 -21.40 33.61 16.90
CA GLN A 713 -21.05 33.04 18.20
C GLN A 713 -21.16 34.08 19.30
N THR A 714 -21.81 33.74 20.41
CA THR A 714 -22.03 34.62 21.54
C THR A 714 -21.17 34.17 22.72
N VAL A 715 -20.29 35.04 23.20
CA VAL A 715 -19.38 34.79 24.33
C VAL A 715 -19.92 35.43 25.61
N ALA A 716 -20.14 34.62 26.63
CA ALA A 716 -20.67 34.97 27.94
C ALA A 716 -19.63 35.56 28.91
N CYS A 717 -19.05 36.73 28.62
CA CYS A 717 -18.04 37.29 29.52
C CYS A 717 -18.65 37.87 30.82
N THR A 718 -18.25 37.33 31.97
CA THR A 718 -18.76 37.71 33.31
C THR A 718 -17.74 38.45 34.20
N LEU A 719 -16.60 38.85 33.62
CA LEU A 719 -15.55 39.56 34.37
C LEU A 719 -16.00 40.96 34.81
N SER A 720 -15.59 41.34 36.02
CA SER A 720 -15.78 42.69 36.58
C SER A 720 -14.48 43.50 36.67
N SER A 721 -13.34 42.86 36.36
CA SER A 721 -12.01 43.46 36.24
C SER A 721 -11.07 42.49 35.53
N GLY A 722 -9.91 42.98 35.06
CA GLY A 722 -8.89 42.14 34.42
C GLY A 722 -9.06 42.04 32.90
N SER A 723 -8.57 40.95 32.33
CA SER A 723 -8.59 40.70 30.89
C SER A 723 -8.91 39.24 30.62
N PHE A 724 -9.36 38.96 29.41
CA PHE A 724 -9.53 37.62 28.88
C PHE A 724 -8.86 37.52 27.51
N THR A 725 -8.76 36.31 26.98
CA THR A 725 -8.30 36.06 25.61
C THR A 725 -9.34 35.20 24.90
N MET A 726 -9.42 35.36 23.58
CA MET A 726 -10.21 34.48 22.72
C MET A 726 -9.25 33.68 21.83
N THR A 727 -9.56 32.41 21.61
CA THR A 727 -8.82 31.53 20.72
C THR A 727 -9.74 31.03 19.61
N PHE A 728 -9.28 31.15 18.37
CA PHE A 728 -9.92 30.62 17.17
C PHE A 728 -8.85 30.00 16.27
N ARG A 729 -9.06 28.76 15.82
CA ARG A 729 -8.13 28.00 14.96
C ARG A 729 -6.70 28.02 15.50
N ASP A 730 -6.57 27.70 16.79
CA ASP A 730 -5.34 27.72 17.60
C ASP A 730 -4.56 29.06 17.68
N ALA A 731 -5.10 30.18 17.20
CA ALA A 731 -4.54 31.49 17.52
C ALA A 731 -5.28 32.10 18.70
N THR A 732 -4.52 32.60 19.67
CA THR A 732 -5.06 33.32 20.82
C THR A 732 -4.82 34.82 20.61
N THR A 733 -5.84 35.63 20.86
CA THR A 733 -5.73 37.09 20.82
C THR A 733 -4.72 37.58 21.86
N GLU A 734 -4.18 38.77 21.67
CA GLU A 734 -3.64 39.54 22.80
C GLU A 734 -4.72 39.72 23.89
N ALA A 735 -4.29 40.05 25.11
CA ALA A 735 -5.21 40.19 26.24
C ALA A 735 -6.24 41.31 26.00
N ILE A 736 -7.53 40.94 25.97
CA ILE A 736 -8.67 41.85 25.80
C ILE A 736 -9.15 42.29 27.18
N ALA A 737 -9.21 43.60 27.41
CA ALA A 737 -9.70 44.14 28.69
C ALA A 737 -11.19 43.79 28.92
N PHE A 738 -11.59 43.55 30.17
CA PHE A 738 -12.98 43.25 30.51
C PHE A 738 -13.97 44.36 30.10
N ASP A 739 -13.49 45.60 30.04
CA ASP A 739 -14.23 46.80 29.65
C ASP A 739 -14.00 47.21 28.19
N ALA A 740 -13.39 46.33 27.37
CA ALA A 740 -13.11 46.61 25.97
C ALA A 740 -14.36 46.97 25.17
N THR A 741 -14.20 47.90 24.25
CA THR A 741 -15.20 48.32 23.27
C THR A 741 -15.34 47.28 22.15
N THR A 742 -16.44 47.32 21.40
CA THR A 742 -16.64 46.43 20.24
C THR A 742 -15.52 46.56 19.20
N SER A 743 -14.98 47.77 19.00
CA SER A 743 -13.83 47.99 18.11
C SER A 743 -12.53 47.37 18.61
N GLU A 744 -12.31 47.34 19.93
CA GLU A 744 -11.11 46.71 20.51
C GLU A 744 -11.20 45.18 20.44
N VAL A 745 -12.38 44.61 20.66
CA VAL A 745 -12.61 43.17 20.47
C VAL A 745 -12.49 42.78 19.00
N THR A 746 -13.05 43.59 18.09
CA THR A 746 -12.92 43.40 16.63
C THR A 746 -11.45 43.41 16.23
N ALA A 747 -10.70 44.44 16.62
CA ALA A 747 -9.28 44.54 16.33
C ALA A 747 -8.47 43.38 16.91
N ALA A 748 -8.80 42.90 18.11
CA ALA A 748 -8.11 41.75 18.71
C ALA A 748 -8.32 40.46 17.91
N LEU A 749 -9.54 40.20 17.44
CA LEU A 749 -9.87 39.03 16.61
C LEU A 749 -9.28 39.12 15.20
N GLU A 750 -9.38 40.29 14.55
CA GLU A 750 -8.81 40.53 13.21
C GLU A 750 -7.28 40.66 13.24
N LEU A 751 -6.64 40.69 14.41
CA LEU A 751 -5.18 40.66 14.57
C LEU A 751 -4.68 39.34 15.16
N LEU A 752 -5.52 38.29 15.16
CA LEU A 752 -5.14 36.98 15.66
C LEU A 752 -3.79 36.53 15.05
N PRO A 753 -2.75 36.32 15.87
CA PRO A 753 -1.39 36.16 15.39
C PRO A 753 -1.25 34.85 14.60
N THR A 754 -0.48 34.90 13.51
CA THR A 754 0.05 33.68 12.90
C THR A 754 1.30 33.20 13.66
N PRO A 755 1.58 31.88 13.66
CA PRO A 755 2.66 31.29 14.48
C PRO A 755 4.06 31.87 14.26
N ASP A 756 4.32 32.52 13.12
CA ASP A 756 5.64 33.00 12.75
C ASP A 756 5.75 34.54 12.66
N GLY A 757 4.81 35.28 13.26
CA GLY A 757 4.84 36.75 13.26
C GLY A 757 4.62 37.39 11.88
N CYS A 758 4.08 36.61 10.95
CA CYS A 758 3.65 37.08 9.63
C CYS A 758 2.42 38.00 9.79
N PRO A 759 2.29 39.10 9.02
CA PRO A 759 1.17 40.04 9.12
C PRO A 759 -0.13 39.49 8.49
N LEU A 760 -0.44 38.22 8.76
CA LEU A 760 -1.63 37.53 8.29
C LEU A 760 -2.52 37.23 9.49
N SER A 761 -3.80 37.56 9.39
CA SER A 761 -4.82 37.27 10.39
C SER A 761 -5.47 35.91 10.15
N ARG A 762 -5.66 35.10 11.20
CA ARG A 762 -6.35 33.79 11.14
C ARG A 762 -7.86 33.88 10.90
N VAL A 763 -8.41 35.04 11.21
CA VAL A 763 -9.79 35.44 10.91
C VAL A 763 -9.69 36.62 9.96
N GLY A 764 -10.50 36.64 8.91
CA GLY A 764 -10.63 37.82 8.04
C GLY A 764 -11.34 38.95 8.77
N SER A 765 -12.60 39.23 8.41
CA SER A 765 -13.38 40.32 9.01
C SER A 765 -14.47 39.80 9.92
N VAL A 766 -14.67 40.48 11.06
CA VAL A 766 -15.75 40.18 12.01
C VAL A 766 -16.55 41.42 12.35
N ALA A 767 -17.85 41.25 12.59
CA ALA A 767 -18.67 42.27 13.23
C ALA A 767 -18.90 41.89 14.70
N VAL A 768 -18.45 42.74 15.61
CA VAL A 768 -18.65 42.57 17.06
C VAL A 768 -19.75 43.49 17.56
N SER A 769 -20.71 42.94 18.30
CA SER A 769 -21.72 43.70 19.04
C SER A 769 -21.93 43.15 20.46
N PHE A 770 -22.42 43.99 21.36
CA PHE A 770 -22.76 43.58 22.72
C PHE A 770 -24.29 43.56 22.86
N THR A 771 -24.84 42.53 23.49
CA THR A 771 -26.29 42.41 23.68
C THR A 771 -26.85 43.43 24.67
N SER A 772 -26.02 43.89 25.61
CA SER A 772 -26.34 44.90 26.62
C SER A 772 -25.06 45.62 27.06
N GLY A 773 -25.19 46.86 27.54
CA GLY A 773 -24.05 47.64 28.03
C GLY A 773 -23.17 48.28 26.93
N GLY A 774 -21.99 48.77 27.32
CA GLY A 774 -21.00 49.41 26.43
C GLY A 774 -19.59 48.80 26.53
N SER A 775 -19.47 47.65 27.21
CA SER A 775 -18.23 46.95 27.53
C SER A 775 -18.35 45.47 27.22
N ALA A 776 -17.22 44.81 26.93
CA ALA A 776 -17.14 43.40 26.57
C ALA A 776 -17.73 42.44 27.62
N CYS A 777 -17.60 42.75 28.91
CA CYS A 777 -18.10 41.90 30.00
C CYS A 777 -19.20 42.59 30.81
N ASP A 778 -20.21 41.82 31.21
CA ASP A 778 -21.27 42.21 32.14
C ASP A 778 -21.41 41.12 33.22
N SER A 779 -21.47 41.53 34.48
CA SER A 779 -21.57 40.64 35.65
C SER A 779 -22.88 39.83 35.73
N SER A 780 -23.85 40.09 34.84
CA SER A 780 -25.15 39.41 34.79
C SER A 780 -25.24 38.54 33.53
N TRP A 781 -24.85 37.27 33.62
CA TRP A 781 -25.04 36.35 32.49
C TRP A 781 -26.51 36.01 32.28
N VAL A 782 -26.95 36.16 31.03
CA VAL A 782 -28.23 35.67 30.50
C VAL A 782 -27.90 34.88 29.24
N TYR A 783 -28.54 33.72 29.07
CA TYR A 783 -28.34 32.87 27.89
C TYR A 783 -28.60 33.64 26.59
N GLY A 784 -27.64 33.59 25.65
CA GLY A 784 -27.68 34.37 24.40
C GLY A 784 -27.33 35.86 24.55
N GLU A 785 -26.92 36.31 25.73
CA GLU A 785 -26.38 37.64 26.01
C GLU A 785 -24.87 37.60 26.25
N GLY A 786 -24.15 38.58 25.69
CA GLY A 786 -22.70 38.70 25.77
C GLY A 786 -22.11 39.39 24.54
N ILE A 787 -20.89 39.00 24.20
CA ILE A 787 -20.16 39.47 23.03
C ILE A 787 -20.61 38.64 21.83
N LYS A 788 -21.39 39.23 20.91
CA LYS A 788 -21.75 38.61 19.65
C LYS A 788 -20.66 38.85 18.63
N VAL A 789 -20.02 37.78 18.17
CA VAL A 789 -19.03 37.77 17.10
C VAL A 789 -19.69 37.18 15.86
N THR A 790 -19.92 38.02 14.85
CA THR A 790 -20.41 37.60 13.53
C THR A 790 -19.22 37.46 12.59
N PHE A 791 -19.03 36.27 12.03
CA PHE A 791 -17.94 36.01 11.09
C PHE A 791 -18.36 36.42 9.68
N LEU A 792 -17.72 37.45 9.11
CA LEU A 792 -18.11 38.01 7.81
C LEU A 792 -17.33 37.39 6.64
N THR A 793 -16.16 36.83 6.92
CA THR A 793 -15.29 36.22 5.88
C THR A 793 -15.28 34.70 5.93
N GLU A 794 -15.37 34.12 7.13
CA GLU A 794 -15.43 32.68 7.34
C GLU A 794 -16.87 32.23 7.13
N LEU A 795 -17.13 31.52 6.02
CA LEU A 795 -18.46 31.10 5.61
C LEU A 795 -18.71 29.62 5.94
N GLY A 796 -19.98 29.23 6.05
CA GLY A 796 -20.40 27.90 6.48
C GLY A 796 -20.41 27.75 8.01
N GLY A 797 -20.56 26.51 8.48
CA GLY A 797 -20.51 26.19 9.91
C GLY A 797 -19.08 26.27 10.43
N LEU A 798 -18.84 27.07 11.47
CA LEU A 798 -17.53 27.30 12.06
C LEU A 798 -17.44 26.61 13.43
N SER A 799 -16.21 26.37 13.86
CA SER A 799 -15.94 25.86 15.19
C SER A 799 -16.03 26.96 16.24
N SER A 800 -16.42 26.60 17.46
CA SER A 800 -16.62 27.55 18.56
C SER A 800 -15.32 28.22 19.01
N LEU A 801 -15.40 29.52 19.34
CA LEU A 801 -14.36 30.26 20.04
C LEU A 801 -14.08 29.63 21.41
N TYR A 802 -12.82 29.55 21.78
CA TYR A 802 -12.40 29.24 23.16
C TYR A 802 -11.99 30.51 23.88
N THR A 803 -12.17 30.55 25.20
CA THR A 803 -11.77 31.72 26.00
C THR A 803 -10.94 31.34 27.22
N SER A 804 -10.07 32.26 27.64
CA SER A 804 -9.31 32.14 28.89
C SER A 804 -9.40 33.46 29.68
N PRO A 805 -9.98 33.47 30.91
CA PRO A 805 -10.60 32.32 31.59
C PRO A 805 -11.82 31.80 30.82
N THR A 806 -12.17 30.52 31.02
CA THR A 806 -13.23 29.84 30.26
C THR A 806 -14.60 30.45 30.53
N PHE A 807 -15.25 30.87 29.45
CA PHE A 807 -16.64 31.34 29.40
C PHE A 807 -17.49 30.37 28.57
N GLU A 808 -18.80 30.48 28.73
CA GLU A 808 -19.75 29.82 27.82
C GLU A 808 -19.71 30.53 26.46
N VAL A 809 -19.63 29.74 25.39
CA VAL A 809 -19.64 30.21 24.01
C VAL A 809 -20.70 29.40 23.27
N ASP A 810 -21.73 30.08 22.78
CA ASP A 810 -22.84 29.48 22.05
C ASP A 810 -22.81 29.91 20.59
N THR A 811 -22.94 28.97 19.65
CA THR A 811 -23.30 29.29 18.26
C THR A 811 -24.78 29.66 18.21
N THR A 812 -25.06 30.95 18.43
CA THR A 812 -26.43 31.49 18.48
C THR A 812 -27.10 31.59 17.12
N GLU A 813 -26.31 31.59 16.04
CA GLU A 813 -26.77 31.52 14.66
C GLU A 813 -25.73 30.71 13.87
N ALA A 814 -26.14 29.58 13.30
CA ALA A 814 -25.24 28.73 12.52
C ALA A 814 -25.04 29.34 11.12
N GLY A 815 -23.79 29.43 10.67
CA GLY A 815 -23.50 29.94 9.34
C GLY A 815 -24.10 29.05 8.25
N SER A 816 -24.89 29.64 7.37
CA SER A 816 -25.54 28.93 6.25
C SER A 816 -25.11 29.41 4.87
N LYS A 817 -24.28 30.46 4.80
CA LYS A 817 -23.59 30.88 3.57
C LYS A 817 -22.70 29.79 3.02
N GLU A 818 -22.66 29.65 1.69
CA GLU A 818 -21.78 28.67 1.05
C GLU A 818 -20.32 29.14 1.07
N ASN A 819 -19.39 28.18 0.98
CA ASN A 819 -17.96 28.44 0.88
C ASN A 819 -17.40 27.74 -0.38
N SER A 820 -17.82 28.21 -1.55
CA SER A 820 -17.57 27.55 -2.83
C SER A 820 -16.37 28.15 -3.56
N GLU A 821 -15.59 27.31 -4.27
CA GLU A 821 -14.53 27.75 -5.19
C GLU A 821 -15.07 28.80 -6.17
N CYS A 822 -14.42 29.97 -6.19
CA CYS A 822 -14.84 31.13 -6.97
C CYS A 822 -16.34 31.47 -6.82
N GLY A 823 -16.88 31.31 -5.60
CA GLY A 823 -18.26 31.67 -5.25
C GLY A 823 -19.31 30.91 -6.05
N GLY A 824 -18.93 29.82 -6.72
CA GLY A 824 -19.80 29.12 -7.68
C GLY A 824 -20.13 29.93 -8.93
N ARG A 825 -19.41 31.04 -9.18
CA ARG A 825 -19.68 32.02 -10.26
C ARG A 825 -18.43 32.42 -11.06
N GLY A 826 -17.32 31.74 -10.84
CA GLY A 826 -16.10 31.89 -11.63
C GLY A 826 -15.39 30.57 -11.88
N ILE A 827 -14.50 30.57 -12.87
CA ILE A 827 -13.63 29.43 -13.19
C ILE A 827 -12.26 29.69 -12.58
N CYS A 828 -11.78 28.75 -11.78
CA CYS A 828 -10.45 28.77 -11.20
C CYS A 828 -9.38 28.47 -12.25
N ASP A 829 -8.39 29.35 -12.37
CA ASP A 829 -7.11 29.05 -13.01
C ASP A 829 -6.15 28.47 -11.97
N PHE A 830 -5.86 27.18 -12.08
CA PHE A 830 -5.02 26.47 -11.11
C PHE A 830 -3.51 26.73 -11.28
N ASP A 831 -3.09 27.43 -12.34
CA ASP A 831 -1.69 27.85 -12.49
C ASP A 831 -1.44 29.16 -11.73
N THR A 832 -2.43 30.06 -11.75
CA THR A 832 -2.33 31.38 -11.12
C THR A 832 -3.04 31.49 -9.78
N GLY A 833 -4.01 30.62 -9.50
CA GLY A 833 -4.91 30.66 -8.35
C GLY A 833 -5.93 31.80 -8.41
N LEU A 834 -6.21 32.33 -9.60
CA LEU A 834 -7.14 33.43 -9.81
C LEU A 834 -8.48 32.93 -10.35
N CYS A 835 -9.57 33.51 -9.85
CA CYS A 835 -10.90 33.26 -10.38
C CYS A 835 -11.20 34.18 -11.55
N THR A 836 -11.57 33.60 -12.69
CA THR A 836 -12.18 34.34 -13.80
C THR A 836 -13.68 34.34 -13.62
N CYS A 837 -14.26 35.49 -13.24
CA CYS A 837 -15.69 35.61 -13.01
C CYS A 837 -16.49 35.54 -14.30
N LEU A 838 -17.65 34.88 -14.24
CA LEU A 838 -18.61 34.88 -15.34
C LEU A 838 -19.19 36.29 -15.55
N ASP A 839 -19.70 36.55 -16.76
CA ASP A 839 -20.33 37.84 -17.08
C ASP A 839 -21.43 38.21 -16.07
N GLY A 840 -21.40 39.45 -15.56
CA GLY A 840 -22.32 39.94 -14.51
C GLY A 840 -21.84 39.70 -13.08
N TRP A 841 -20.69 39.04 -12.90
CA TRP A 841 -20.13 38.72 -11.60
C TRP A 841 -18.79 39.42 -11.39
N ALA A 842 -18.53 39.81 -10.15
CA ALA A 842 -17.29 40.40 -9.72
C ALA A 842 -16.92 39.92 -8.32
N SER A 843 -15.71 40.27 -7.91
CA SER A 843 -15.21 40.03 -6.56
C SER A 843 -16.10 40.69 -5.50
N SER A 844 -16.40 39.96 -4.43
CA SER A 844 -17.28 40.40 -3.36
C SER A 844 -16.54 40.88 -2.12
N ASP A 845 -17.27 41.47 -1.17
CA ASP A 845 -16.83 41.67 0.21
C ASP A 845 -17.34 40.57 1.17
N GLY A 846 -18.07 39.57 0.64
CA GLY A 846 -18.76 38.54 1.41
C GLY A 846 -20.12 38.96 1.99
N ASN A 847 -20.45 40.26 1.96
CA ASN A 847 -21.62 40.87 2.59
C ASN A 847 -22.54 41.54 1.55
N GLY A 848 -22.65 40.91 0.37
CA GLY A 848 -23.55 41.35 -0.70
C GLY A 848 -23.13 42.63 -1.43
N SER A 849 -21.91 43.13 -1.22
CA SER A 849 -21.33 44.27 -1.95
C SER A 849 -20.07 43.87 -2.72
N THR A 850 -19.60 44.77 -3.59
CA THR A 850 -18.31 44.59 -4.27
C THR A 850 -17.17 44.67 -3.26
N GLY A 851 -16.14 43.86 -3.47
CA GLY A 851 -14.94 43.87 -2.62
C GLY A 851 -13.76 43.20 -3.31
N ASP A 852 -12.70 42.93 -2.55
CA ASP A 852 -11.41 42.43 -3.07
C ASP A 852 -11.17 40.95 -2.73
N ARG A 853 -12.20 40.14 -2.51
CA ARG A 853 -12.06 38.70 -2.21
C ARG A 853 -11.56 37.84 -3.37
N GLY A 854 -11.72 38.30 -4.61
CA GLY A 854 -11.41 37.53 -5.81
C GLY A 854 -12.31 36.31 -6.01
N ASP A 855 -13.45 36.26 -5.32
CA ASP A 855 -14.30 35.07 -5.20
C ASP A 855 -15.50 35.06 -6.14
N CYS A 856 -15.67 36.07 -7.00
CA CYS A 856 -16.83 36.20 -7.89
C CYS A 856 -18.20 36.20 -7.19
N GLY A 857 -18.26 36.49 -5.89
CA GLY A 857 -19.48 36.43 -5.08
C GLY A 857 -20.36 37.68 -5.16
N TYR A 858 -20.07 38.66 -6.00
CA TYR A 858 -20.87 39.89 -6.14
C TYR A 858 -21.52 39.97 -7.52
N HIS A 859 -22.85 40.02 -7.55
CA HIS A 859 -23.59 40.30 -8.77
C HIS A 859 -23.66 41.81 -8.98
N HIS A 860 -22.94 42.32 -9.97
CA HIS A 860 -23.10 43.71 -10.40
C HIS A 860 -24.17 43.73 -11.49
N ASP A 861 -25.28 44.42 -11.24
CA ASP A 861 -26.23 44.75 -12.29
C ASP A 861 -25.51 45.62 -13.32
N PHE A 862 -24.97 45.01 -14.38
CA PHE A 862 -24.60 45.79 -15.55
C PHE A 862 -25.86 46.56 -15.96
N CYS A 863 -25.76 47.88 -15.87
CA CYS A 863 -26.76 48.81 -16.35
C CYS A 863 -27.36 48.26 -17.64
N THR A 864 -28.68 48.10 -17.64
CA THR A 864 -29.48 48.19 -18.86
C THR A 864 -29.35 49.62 -19.37
N ASP A 865 -28.17 49.95 -19.92
CA ASP A 865 -28.07 51.07 -20.82
C ASP A 865 -28.08 50.50 -22.24
N GLU A 866 -29.28 50.42 -22.80
CA GLU A 866 -29.53 50.23 -24.24
C GLU A 866 -28.87 51.34 -25.10
N THR A 867 -27.96 52.17 -24.56
CA THR A 867 -27.26 53.22 -25.29
C THR A 867 -25.75 53.01 -25.50
N GLN A 868 -25.16 51.86 -25.14
CA GLN A 868 -23.75 51.55 -25.47
C GLN A 868 -23.50 50.30 -26.33
N VAL A 869 -24.54 49.63 -26.85
CA VAL A 869 -24.41 48.78 -28.06
C VAL A 869 -24.84 49.59 -29.28
N LYS A 870 -24.08 50.65 -29.57
CA LYS A 870 -24.09 51.33 -30.86
C LYS A 870 -22.67 51.79 -31.12
N LEU A 871 -21.86 50.85 -31.60
CA LEU A 871 -20.52 50.95 -32.24
C LEU A 871 -19.99 49.50 -32.10
N THR A 872 -19.96 48.62 -33.11
CA THR A 872 -19.53 48.81 -34.49
C THR A 872 -20.04 47.66 -35.37
N VAL A 873 -21.07 47.88 -36.20
CA VAL A 873 -21.29 47.09 -37.44
C VAL A 873 -21.63 47.99 -38.64
N ASP A 874 -21.93 49.28 -38.43
CA ASP A 874 -22.19 50.23 -39.53
C ASP A 874 -21.03 51.17 -39.89
N GLU A 875 -19.92 51.18 -39.13
CA GLU A 875 -18.73 51.99 -39.49
C GLU A 875 -17.69 51.22 -40.32
N THR A 876 -17.75 49.88 -40.33
CA THR A 876 -16.93 49.05 -41.23
C THR A 876 -17.46 49.04 -42.66
N PHE A 877 -18.75 49.36 -42.88
CA PHE A 877 -19.34 49.45 -44.22
C PHE A 877 -19.14 50.83 -44.89
N ALA A 878 -18.94 51.89 -44.10
CA ALA A 878 -18.64 53.24 -44.62
C ALA A 878 -17.15 53.43 -44.97
N LEU A 879 -16.23 52.68 -44.36
CA LEU A 879 -14.79 52.72 -44.70
C LEU A 879 -14.40 51.79 -45.85
N LEU A 880 -15.25 50.83 -46.24
CA LEU A 880 -15.03 49.97 -47.42
C LEU A 880 -15.60 50.54 -48.74
N GLN A 881 -16.29 51.69 -48.71
CA GLN A 881 -16.79 52.39 -49.91
C GLN A 881 -16.04 53.68 -50.28
N ALA A 882 -14.99 54.06 -49.53
CA ALA A 882 -14.13 55.21 -49.87
C ALA A 882 -12.76 54.80 -50.46
N GLY A 883 -12.62 53.56 -50.94
CA GLY A 883 -11.41 53.01 -51.57
C GLY A 883 -11.60 52.52 -53.01
N ALA A 884 -12.69 52.90 -53.69
CA ALA A 884 -12.93 52.57 -55.08
C ALA A 884 -13.54 53.75 -55.86
N GLU A 885 -12.71 54.78 -56.09
CA GLU A 885 -12.67 55.57 -57.34
C GLU A 885 -11.22 55.69 -57.82
#